data_AF-A0A9P4X1R4-F1
#
_entry.id   AF-A0A9P4X1R4-F1
#
_cell.length_a   1.000
_cell.length_b   1.000
_cell.length_c   1.000
_cell.angle_alpha   90.00
_cell.angle_beta   90.00
_cell.angle_gamma   90.00
#
_symmetry.space_group_name_H-M   'P 1'
#
loop_
_entity.id
_entity.type
_entity.pdbx_description
1 polymer ?
#
loop_
_entity_poly.entity_id
_entity_poly.type
_entity_poly.pdbx_seq_one_letter_code
_entity_poly.pdbx_strand_id
1 'polypeptide(L)'
;MVASSVSPTLDGGSITSITIPCKQTPVSTDTDSVTTPTTDEKETLDTENNKSQPLKRKKKPVPGKGFSKSRQGCYNCKRRRVKCSEAKPECCSCNRMGLICVYPEAPRPTLKRSHNTVSSNSKSCVNLNHLQFYHHFLLEAYPPAPHGAEPYEFLANAILGLSAQHLTLFHGADYSIQALDLRVAAINGLNEALSQPCLTTIDADARYAAIIALTYQSAYMPDAMMEFITMLRGWMFIQTKVVPDLEMSMFRNFTREAFVGSMKQHIARHLTNKNAILLDDYLASLKVVRVLCQGTAEIKYLSALERLGRLAKQSPIEAFLEIAPCYGLTNKMTEEEFKAFTEPSNSCARVLLSHFIMLNYALEQHFLSPQPKHFAFCKEISTAWVIRPFCWVIIMGALWECVCFILRTLGAKDQQNSTYVTLSTLLFLLAPLWINAFAYMVISRLIYFLHPKQTALSIPARWLAKGFVAADIISFIVQAAGGALMADQHSTENASLGRKVYMAGVGVQLFFVLIFVVVVTSFYRQVSFNIRTGTLKNRNRWIRPLILVIFLVLILIVERITFRLIEFSGGVSSSNEILRHEAYQLYLDALPMLLALASLNLVHPGIVLKGPGSSFPSSKIHWWKGRSAAFEPITLQSFDRREHSSAE
;
A
#
# COMPACT_ATOMS: atom_id res chain seq x y z
N MET A 1 -17.53 -5.45 10.36
CA MET A 1 -18.48 -4.52 9.71
C MET A 1 -18.68 -4.96 8.26
N VAL A 2 -19.38 -6.08 8.09
CA VAL A 2 -19.71 -6.68 6.79
C VAL A 2 -21.18 -6.40 6.52
N ALA A 3 -21.49 -5.28 5.87
CA ALA A 3 -22.84 -5.05 5.34
C ALA A 3 -23.02 -5.96 4.12
N SER A 4 -23.95 -6.91 4.19
CA SER A 4 -24.24 -7.85 3.10
C SER A 4 -25.00 -7.16 1.96
N SER A 5 -24.63 -7.52 0.75
CA SER A 5 -25.36 -7.24 -0.48
C SER A 5 -26.65 -8.06 -0.51
N VAL A 6 -27.79 -7.43 -0.22
CA VAL A 6 -29.08 -7.92 -0.70
C VAL A 6 -29.40 -7.13 -1.96
N SER A 7 -29.09 -7.73 -3.12
CA SER A 7 -29.69 -7.29 -4.38
C SER A 7 -31.21 -7.47 -4.26
N PRO A 8 -32.04 -6.48 -4.62
CA PRO A 8 -33.47 -6.70 -4.69
C PRO A 8 -33.74 -7.69 -5.84
N THR A 9 -34.28 -8.86 -5.49
CA THR A 9 -35.03 -9.69 -6.43
C THR A 9 -36.18 -8.85 -6.94
N LEU A 10 -36.10 -8.40 -8.20
CA LEU A 10 -37.26 -7.91 -8.93
C LEU A 10 -38.18 -9.12 -9.14
N ASP A 11 -39.24 -9.18 -8.35
CA ASP A 11 -40.36 -10.08 -8.58
C ASP A 11 -40.89 -9.87 -10.00
N GLY A 12 -41.06 -10.98 -10.70
CA GLY A 12 -41.62 -11.03 -12.05
C GLY A 12 -43.07 -10.57 -12.05
N GLY A 13 -43.28 -9.31 -12.39
CA GLY A 13 -44.55 -8.77 -12.86
C GLY A 13 -44.52 -8.60 -14.37
N SER A 14 -45.31 -9.42 -15.07
CA SER A 14 -45.51 -9.41 -16.53
C SER A 14 -45.74 -8.00 -17.09
N ILE A 15 -44.95 -7.60 -18.09
CA ILE A 15 -45.29 -6.47 -18.96
C ILE A 15 -45.48 -7.01 -20.38
N THR A 16 -46.75 -7.05 -20.75
CA THR A 16 -47.28 -7.21 -22.10
C THR A 16 -46.77 -6.11 -23.02
N SER A 17 -46.37 -6.53 -24.22
CA SER A 17 -46.03 -5.71 -25.37
C SER A 17 -47.24 -4.90 -25.85
N ILE A 18 -47.16 -3.57 -25.78
CA ILE A 18 -48.02 -2.65 -26.54
C ILE A 18 -47.14 -1.52 -27.11
N THR A 19 -47.26 -1.33 -28.42
CA THR A 19 -46.43 -0.44 -29.24
C THR A 19 -47.31 0.68 -29.85
N ILE A 20 -46.69 1.84 -30.12
CA ILE A 20 -47.03 2.93 -31.12
C ILE A 20 -48.13 3.94 -30.62
N PRO A 21 -48.05 5.30 -30.83
CA PRO A 21 -47.65 5.92 -32.09
C PRO A 21 -46.81 7.22 -32.13
N CYS A 22 -45.99 7.30 -33.19
CA CYS A 22 -45.41 8.51 -33.76
C CYS A 22 -46.32 9.02 -34.89
N LYS A 23 -46.66 10.32 -34.86
CA LYS A 23 -47.48 11.00 -35.89
C LYS A 23 -46.63 11.33 -37.13
N GLN A 24 -47.09 10.89 -38.30
CA GLN A 24 -46.86 11.55 -39.59
C GLN A 24 -48.12 11.40 -40.46
N THR A 25 -48.46 12.46 -41.18
CA THR A 25 -49.40 12.52 -42.30
C THR A 25 -48.83 13.50 -43.33
N PRO A 26 -49.31 13.48 -44.59
CA PRO A 26 -49.64 12.33 -45.44
C PRO A 26 -48.96 12.44 -46.83
N VAL A 27 -49.20 11.48 -47.73
CA VAL A 27 -49.75 11.70 -49.11
C VAL A 27 -49.39 10.53 -50.07
N SER A 28 -50.46 9.97 -50.67
CA SER A 28 -50.65 9.24 -51.96
C SER A 28 -49.73 8.05 -52.31
N THR A 29 -50.20 6.80 -52.24
CA THR A 29 -51.07 6.01 -53.16
C THR A 29 -50.34 5.34 -54.33
N ASP A 30 -50.61 4.03 -54.45
CA ASP A 30 -50.62 3.19 -55.65
C ASP A 30 -49.27 2.76 -56.24
N THR A 31 -49.03 1.53 -56.70
CA THR A 31 -49.59 0.17 -56.55
C THR A 31 -48.55 -0.76 -57.24
N ASP A 32 -48.61 -2.05 -56.94
CA ASP A 32 -48.24 -3.19 -57.80
C ASP A 32 -46.76 -3.52 -58.13
N SER A 33 -46.23 -4.45 -57.33
CA SER A 33 -46.01 -5.88 -57.65
C SER A 33 -45.18 -6.36 -58.87
N VAL A 34 -44.45 -7.47 -58.60
CA VAL A 34 -44.09 -8.62 -59.47
C VAL A 34 -42.64 -8.76 -60.01
N THR A 35 -41.86 -9.58 -59.30
CA THR A 35 -41.29 -10.91 -59.70
C THR A 35 -40.23 -11.04 -60.83
N THR A 36 -38.99 -11.36 -60.40
CA THR A 36 -38.05 -12.43 -60.90
C THR A 36 -37.23 -12.24 -62.21
N PRO A 37 -36.28 -13.15 -62.57
CA PRO A 37 -34.93 -13.27 -61.97
C PRO A 37 -33.83 -13.55 -63.05
N THR A 38 -32.61 -13.95 -62.60
CA THR A 38 -31.57 -14.76 -63.32
C THR A 38 -30.89 -14.11 -64.55
N THR A 39 -29.61 -14.28 -64.92
CA THR A 39 -28.57 -15.31 -64.68
C THR A 39 -27.23 -14.78 -65.24
N ASP A 40 -26.14 -15.14 -64.55
CA ASP A 40 -24.84 -15.67 -65.04
C ASP A 40 -23.94 -15.03 -66.14
N GLU A 41 -22.66 -14.96 -65.71
CA GLU A 41 -21.38 -15.28 -66.40
C GLU A 41 -20.58 -14.26 -67.24
N LYS A 42 -19.30 -14.12 -66.81
CA LYS A 42 -17.96 -14.04 -67.49
C LYS A 42 -17.90 -13.40 -68.90
N GLU A 43 -16.92 -12.56 -69.26
CA GLU A 43 -15.47 -12.81 -69.28
C GLU A 43 -14.73 -11.51 -69.75
N THR A 44 -13.41 -11.48 -69.62
CA THR A 44 -12.47 -10.33 -69.67
C THR A 44 -11.74 -10.11 -71.01
N LEU A 45 -11.06 -8.94 -71.14
CA LEU A 45 -10.02 -8.50 -72.12
C LEU A 45 -10.55 -8.03 -73.51
N ASP A 46 -10.08 -6.99 -74.20
CA ASP A 46 -8.84 -6.20 -74.10
C ASP A 46 -8.83 -4.94 -75.04
N THR A 47 -7.99 -3.97 -74.67
CA THR A 47 -7.17 -3.02 -75.48
C THR A 47 -7.74 -1.75 -76.18
N GLU A 48 -6.94 -0.70 -75.95
CA GLU A 48 -6.93 0.73 -76.32
C GLU A 48 -6.95 1.09 -77.83
N ASN A 49 -7.46 2.28 -78.20
CA ASN A 49 -6.62 3.41 -78.64
C ASN A 49 -7.39 4.75 -78.82
N ASN A 50 -6.62 5.83 -78.85
CA ASN A 50 -6.90 7.19 -78.40
C ASN A 50 -6.92 8.20 -79.57
N LYS A 51 -7.76 9.27 -79.53
CA LYS A 51 -7.33 10.71 -79.67
C LYS A 51 -8.45 11.75 -79.97
N SER A 52 -8.35 12.85 -79.18
CA SER A 52 -8.64 14.30 -79.40
C SER A 52 -10.09 14.79 -79.59
N GLN A 53 -10.63 15.85 -78.94
CA GLN A 53 -10.17 16.92 -77.99
C GLN A 53 -11.42 17.57 -77.30
N PRO A 54 -11.35 18.18 -76.08
CA PRO A 54 -12.54 18.69 -75.36
C PRO A 54 -12.64 20.22 -75.15
N LEU A 55 -13.88 20.73 -75.04
CA LEU A 55 -14.26 22.09 -74.59
C LEU A 55 -14.39 22.17 -73.05
N LYS A 56 -13.99 23.31 -72.48
CA LYS A 56 -13.61 23.53 -71.06
C LYS A 56 -14.80 23.53 -70.06
N ARG A 57 -14.71 22.67 -69.03
CA ARG A 57 -15.57 22.61 -67.81
C ARG A 57 -15.14 23.66 -66.75
N LYS A 58 -16.10 24.34 -66.11
CA LYS A 58 -15.87 25.17 -64.89
C LYS A 58 -15.53 24.26 -63.70
N LYS A 59 -14.38 24.52 -63.06
CA LYS A 59 -13.70 23.66 -62.07
C LYS A 59 -14.32 23.72 -60.67
N LYS A 60 -14.41 22.56 -59.99
CA LYS A 60 -14.52 22.46 -58.53
C LYS A 60 -13.20 22.99 -57.88
N PRO A 61 -13.22 23.61 -56.70
CA PRO A 61 -11.99 24.11 -56.08
C PRO A 61 -11.13 22.95 -55.58
N VAL A 62 -9.87 22.91 -56.03
CA VAL A 62 -8.80 22.04 -55.51
C VAL A 62 -8.37 22.57 -54.13
N PRO A 63 -8.04 21.72 -53.13
CA PRO A 63 -7.52 22.17 -51.85
C PRO A 63 -6.12 22.79 -52.05
N GLY A 64 -6.03 24.10 -51.90
CA GLY A 64 -4.76 24.82 -51.98
C GLY A 64 -3.99 24.78 -50.67
N LYS A 65 -2.66 24.66 -50.80
CA LYS A 65 -1.58 24.82 -49.79
C LYS A 65 -1.96 25.68 -48.57
N GLY A 66 -1.59 25.20 -47.38
CA GLY A 66 -1.89 25.81 -46.08
C GLY A 66 -1.52 27.28 -46.01
N PHE A 67 -2.54 28.14 -45.95
CA PHE A 67 -2.38 29.56 -45.61
C PHE A 67 -2.56 29.76 -44.10
N SER A 68 -1.81 30.71 -43.53
CA SER A 68 -2.01 31.18 -42.15
C SER A 68 -3.47 31.64 -41.96
N LYS A 69 -4.17 31.04 -41.00
CA LYS A 69 -5.58 31.33 -40.71
C LYS A 69 -5.69 32.73 -40.10
N SER A 70 -6.53 33.59 -40.67
CA SER A 70 -6.77 34.92 -40.11
C SER A 70 -7.54 34.79 -38.77
N ARG A 71 -7.00 35.38 -37.70
CA ARG A 71 -7.51 35.19 -36.33
C ARG A 71 -8.90 35.81 -36.16
N GLN A 72 -9.19 36.91 -36.85
CA GLN A 72 -10.45 37.64 -36.77
C GLN A 72 -11.39 37.42 -37.97
N GLY A 73 -11.17 36.35 -38.76
CA GLY A 73 -12.01 36.04 -39.91
C GLY A 73 -13.49 35.79 -39.55
N CYS A 74 -14.38 36.10 -40.50
CA CYS A 74 -15.83 35.89 -40.39
C CYS A 74 -16.20 34.40 -40.30
N TYR A 75 -17.42 34.10 -39.82
CA TYR A 75 -17.88 32.71 -39.63
C TYR A 75 -17.88 31.90 -40.93
N ASN A 76 -18.29 32.49 -42.06
CA ASN A 76 -18.41 31.78 -43.32
C ASN A 76 -17.05 31.40 -43.93
N CYS A 77 -16.05 32.28 -43.90
CA CYS A 77 -14.69 31.96 -44.35
C CYS A 77 -14.02 30.92 -43.43
N LYS A 78 -14.25 31.02 -42.11
CA LYS A 78 -13.77 30.02 -41.14
C LYS A 78 -14.37 28.64 -41.39
N ARG A 79 -15.69 28.55 -41.59
CA ARG A 79 -16.40 27.28 -41.89
C ARG A 79 -15.91 26.65 -43.19
N ARG A 80 -15.67 27.47 -44.21
CA ARG A 80 -15.18 27.02 -45.53
C ARG A 80 -13.68 26.75 -45.59
N ARG A 81 -12.96 26.97 -44.48
CA ARG A 81 -11.50 26.79 -44.37
C ARG A 81 -10.70 27.55 -45.44
N VAL A 82 -11.16 28.75 -45.80
CA VAL A 82 -10.49 29.66 -46.76
C VAL A 82 -10.02 30.94 -46.05
N LYS A 83 -9.02 31.63 -46.61
CA LYS A 83 -8.50 32.89 -46.04
C LYS A 83 -9.58 33.99 -46.11
N CYS A 84 -9.91 34.57 -44.95
CA CYS A 84 -10.78 35.74 -44.88
C CYS A 84 -9.98 37.01 -45.17
N SER A 85 -10.56 37.98 -45.87
CA SER A 85 -9.92 39.29 -46.10
C SER A 85 -10.11 40.27 -44.95
N GLU A 86 -10.90 39.92 -43.93
CA GLU A 86 -11.21 40.73 -42.74
C GLU A 86 -11.80 42.13 -43.01
N ALA A 87 -12.13 42.45 -44.26
CA ALA A 87 -12.83 43.68 -44.63
C ALA A 87 -14.23 43.70 -44.00
N LYS A 88 -14.60 44.84 -43.40
CA LYS A 88 -15.92 45.12 -42.84
C LYS A 88 -16.62 46.15 -43.73
N PRO A 89 -17.95 46.06 -43.96
CA PRO A 89 -18.90 45.15 -43.31
C PRO A 89 -18.86 43.71 -43.83
N GLU A 90 -18.45 43.48 -45.08
CA GLU A 90 -18.34 42.14 -45.68
C GLU A 90 -16.95 41.83 -46.23
N CYS A 91 -16.48 40.60 -46.07
CA CYS A 91 -15.20 40.18 -46.63
C CYS A 91 -15.32 39.90 -48.15
N CYS A 92 -14.24 40.14 -48.89
CA CYS A 92 -14.21 40.01 -50.36
C CYS A 92 -14.57 38.59 -50.84
N SER A 93 -14.25 37.55 -50.05
CA SER A 93 -14.57 36.17 -50.40
C SER A 93 -16.05 35.82 -50.19
N CYS A 94 -16.73 36.49 -49.25
CA CYS A 94 -18.17 36.31 -49.03
C CYS A 94 -18.96 37.09 -50.07
N ASN A 95 -18.58 38.35 -50.33
CA ASN A 95 -19.23 39.20 -51.34
C ASN A 95 -19.15 38.59 -52.76
N ARG A 96 -17.95 38.13 -53.18
CA ARG A 96 -17.78 37.48 -54.50
C ARG A 96 -18.62 36.21 -54.68
N MET A 97 -19.04 35.60 -53.57
CA MET A 97 -19.83 34.35 -53.59
C MET A 97 -21.29 34.55 -53.18
N GLY A 98 -21.72 35.80 -52.95
CA GLY A 98 -23.08 36.11 -52.52
C GLY A 98 -23.44 35.51 -51.15
N LEU A 99 -22.47 35.35 -50.24
CA LEU A 99 -22.70 34.76 -48.91
C LEU A 99 -22.81 35.84 -47.84
N ILE A 100 -23.76 35.70 -46.92
CA ILE A 100 -23.94 36.61 -45.78
C ILE A 100 -22.68 36.59 -44.89
N CYS A 101 -22.08 37.76 -44.65
CA CYS A 101 -20.82 37.88 -43.91
C CYS A 101 -21.05 38.34 -42.47
N VAL A 102 -20.80 37.47 -41.48
CA VAL A 102 -20.97 37.78 -40.05
C VAL A 102 -19.65 37.61 -39.29
N TYR A 103 -19.25 38.64 -38.55
CA TYR A 103 -18.06 38.63 -37.69
C TYR A 103 -18.42 38.40 -36.21
N PRO A 104 -17.54 37.80 -35.39
CA PRO A 104 -17.76 37.67 -33.94
C PRO A 104 -17.72 39.05 -33.27
N GLU A 105 -18.68 39.35 -32.40
CA GLU A 105 -18.70 40.57 -31.59
C GLU A 105 -17.63 40.49 -30.48
N ALA A 106 -16.96 41.62 -30.21
CA ALA A 106 -15.99 41.70 -29.11
C ALA A 106 -16.72 41.84 -27.76
N PRO A 107 -16.23 41.21 -26.67
CA PRO A 107 -16.84 41.36 -25.34
C PRO A 107 -16.77 42.82 -24.87
N ARG A 108 -17.91 43.39 -24.43
CA ARG A 108 -17.97 44.74 -23.84
C ARG A 108 -17.44 44.72 -22.40
N PRO A 109 -16.65 45.73 -21.97
CA PRO A 109 -16.24 45.85 -20.58
C PRO A 109 -17.37 46.46 -19.73
N THR A 110 -17.81 45.77 -18.68
CA THR A 110 -18.71 46.32 -17.66
C THR A 110 -17.93 46.80 -16.42
N LEU A 111 -18.29 47.99 -15.96
CA LEU A 111 -17.70 48.71 -14.83
C LEU A 111 -18.00 48.04 -13.47
N LYS A 112 -17.01 48.10 -12.58
CA LYS A 112 -16.97 47.50 -11.24
C LYS A 112 -18.00 48.13 -10.28
N ARG A 113 -18.66 47.30 -9.46
CA ARG A 113 -19.14 47.69 -8.13
C ARG A 113 -18.78 46.60 -7.13
N SER A 114 -18.13 47.03 -6.05
CA SER A 114 -17.41 46.21 -5.07
C SER A 114 -18.35 45.46 -4.13
N HIS A 115 -18.33 44.12 -4.19
CA HIS A 115 -18.53 43.26 -3.03
C HIS A 115 -17.49 42.13 -3.13
N ASN A 116 -16.67 41.99 -2.09
CA ASN A 116 -15.62 40.99 -2.00
C ASN A 116 -16.25 39.60 -1.80
N THR A 117 -16.52 38.92 -2.89
CA THR A 117 -16.73 37.46 -2.93
C THR A 117 -15.43 36.83 -3.43
N VAL A 118 -14.80 36.03 -2.58
CA VAL A 118 -13.68 35.16 -2.96
C VAL A 118 -14.21 34.19 -4.02
N SER A 119 -13.82 34.42 -5.27
CA SER A 119 -14.21 33.59 -6.40
C SER A 119 -13.37 32.30 -6.40
N SER A 120 -13.97 31.19 -5.96
CA SER A 120 -13.48 29.84 -6.23
C SER A 120 -13.82 29.46 -7.67
N ASN A 121 -12.87 29.72 -8.57
CA ASN A 121 -12.98 29.35 -9.97
C ASN A 121 -12.45 27.91 -10.14
N SER A 122 -13.22 26.89 -9.76
CA SER A 122 -12.94 25.48 -10.11
C SER A 122 -13.99 24.97 -11.09
N LYS A 123 -13.76 25.20 -12.39
CA LYS A 123 -14.37 24.31 -13.40
C LYS A 123 -13.68 22.95 -13.27
N SER A 124 -14.30 22.01 -12.56
CA SER A 124 -13.85 20.63 -12.45
C SER A 124 -13.84 19.98 -13.85
N CYS A 125 -12.65 19.86 -14.45
CA CYS A 125 -12.47 19.06 -15.66
C CYS A 125 -12.60 17.59 -15.27
N VAL A 126 -13.69 16.92 -15.67
CA VAL A 126 -13.88 15.48 -15.45
C VAL A 126 -12.75 14.72 -16.15
N ASN A 127 -11.91 14.05 -15.36
CA ASN A 127 -10.77 13.27 -15.84
C ASN A 127 -11.23 11.85 -16.19
N LEU A 128 -10.72 11.26 -17.29
CA LEU A 128 -11.02 9.87 -17.68
C LEU A 128 -10.72 8.88 -16.54
N ASN A 129 -9.66 9.13 -15.76
CA ASN A 129 -9.34 8.32 -14.59
C ASN A 129 -10.41 8.40 -13.50
N HIS A 130 -11.05 9.56 -13.31
CA HIS A 130 -12.14 9.69 -12.32
C HIS A 130 -13.36 8.88 -12.75
N LEU A 131 -13.69 8.85 -14.05
CA LEU A 131 -14.76 8.00 -14.58
C LEU A 131 -14.44 6.51 -14.39
N GLN A 132 -13.18 6.11 -14.61
CA GLN A 132 -12.73 4.75 -14.35
C GLN A 132 -12.84 4.37 -12.87
N PHE A 133 -12.38 5.24 -11.96
CA PHE A 133 -12.49 4.99 -10.52
C PHE A 133 -13.95 4.93 -10.09
N TYR A 134 -14.81 5.82 -10.58
CA TYR A 134 -16.22 5.76 -10.24
C TYR A 134 -16.90 4.50 -10.78
N HIS A 135 -16.58 4.09 -12.01
CA HIS A 135 -17.07 2.83 -12.57
C HIS A 135 -16.62 1.61 -11.75
N HIS A 136 -15.34 1.57 -11.38
CA HIS A 136 -14.80 0.52 -10.50
C HIS A 136 -15.47 0.54 -9.12
N PHE A 137 -15.83 1.72 -8.60
CA PHE A 137 -16.55 1.83 -7.34
C PHE A 137 -17.94 1.17 -7.42
N LEU A 138 -18.70 1.47 -8.47
CA LEU A 138 -20.06 0.96 -8.65
C LEU A 138 -20.11 -0.56 -8.83
N LEU A 139 -19.08 -1.16 -9.42
CA LEU A 139 -19.06 -2.59 -9.75
C LEU A 139 -18.31 -3.45 -8.74
N GLU A 140 -17.20 -2.93 -8.19
CA GLU A 140 -16.19 -3.77 -7.54
C GLU A 140 -15.62 -3.22 -6.23
N ALA A 141 -15.70 -1.93 -5.91
CA ALA A 141 -15.11 -1.45 -4.66
C ALA A 141 -16.04 -1.68 -3.45
N TYR A 142 -15.45 -1.95 -2.28
CA TYR A 142 -16.14 -2.07 -1.01
C TYR A 142 -15.70 -0.94 -0.06
N PRO A 143 -16.58 -0.42 0.84
CA PRO A 143 -18.00 -0.73 0.98
C PRO A 143 -18.86 -0.11 -0.12
N PRO A 144 -19.95 -0.78 -0.56
CA PRO A 144 -20.93 -0.16 -1.43
C PRO A 144 -21.62 0.97 -0.65
N ALA A 145 -21.56 2.20 -1.17
CA ALA A 145 -22.28 3.31 -0.59
C ALA A 145 -23.73 3.32 -1.12
N PRO A 146 -24.72 3.70 -0.30
CA PRO A 146 -26.07 3.91 -0.79
C PRO A 146 -26.11 5.03 -1.84
N HIS A 147 -26.81 4.79 -2.94
CA HIS A 147 -26.95 5.72 -4.06
C HIS A 147 -27.72 6.98 -3.61
N GLY A 148 -27.27 8.17 -4.01
CA GLY A 148 -28.02 9.42 -3.80
C GLY A 148 -27.35 10.52 -2.95
N ALA A 149 -26.20 10.24 -2.30
CA ALA A 149 -25.44 11.24 -1.52
C ALA A 149 -24.30 11.91 -2.33
N GLU A 150 -24.30 11.78 -3.65
CA GLU A 150 -23.22 12.21 -4.53
C GLU A 150 -23.07 13.72 -4.85
N PRO A 151 -23.94 14.67 -4.42
CA PRO A 151 -23.73 16.07 -4.80
C PRO A 151 -22.55 16.75 -4.07
N TYR A 152 -21.93 16.10 -3.09
CA TYR A 152 -20.84 16.67 -2.29
C TYR A 152 -19.46 16.31 -2.84
N GLU A 153 -18.65 17.33 -3.10
CA GLU A 153 -17.29 17.18 -3.64
C GLU A 153 -16.37 16.37 -2.71
N PHE A 154 -16.47 16.56 -1.39
CA PHE A 154 -15.66 15.80 -0.43
C PHE A 154 -16.01 14.30 -0.43
N LEU A 155 -17.29 13.95 -0.60
CA LEU A 155 -17.73 12.56 -0.69
C LEU A 155 -17.29 11.94 -2.01
N ALA A 156 -17.44 12.66 -3.12
CA ALA A 156 -16.97 12.23 -4.43
C ALA A 156 -15.46 11.92 -4.39
N ASN A 157 -14.65 12.82 -3.82
CA ASN A 157 -13.22 12.61 -3.64
C ASN A 157 -12.90 11.39 -2.75
N ALA A 158 -13.67 11.16 -1.67
CA ALA A 158 -13.49 10.00 -0.80
C ALA A 158 -13.77 8.67 -1.54
N ILE A 159 -14.85 8.63 -2.31
CA ILE A 159 -15.26 7.47 -3.12
C ILE A 159 -14.23 7.18 -4.22
N LEU A 160 -13.83 8.21 -4.97
CA LEU A 160 -12.82 8.08 -6.02
C LEU A 160 -11.47 7.63 -5.45
N GLY A 161 -11.06 8.19 -4.31
CA GLY A 161 -9.82 7.83 -3.63
C GLY A 161 -9.81 6.39 -3.11
N LEU A 162 -10.92 5.93 -2.52
CA LEU A 162 -11.12 4.54 -2.11
C LEU A 162 -11.02 3.60 -3.30
N SER A 163 -11.71 3.94 -4.39
CA SER A 163 -11.74 3.11 -5.59
C SER A 163 -10.39 3.04 -6.30
N ALA A 164 -9.68 4.16 -6.42
CA ALA A 164 -8.32 4.19 -6.95
C ALA A 164 -7.37 3.30 -6.12
N GLN A 165 -7.50 3.34 -4.79
CA GLN A 165 -6.73 2.48 -3.89
C GLN A 165 -7.08 1.00 -4.06
N HIS A 166 -8.37 0.68 -4.16
CA HIS A 166 -8.82 -0.69 -4.39
C HIS A 166 -8.37 -1.20 -5.77
N LEU A 167 -8.50 -0.39 -6.82
CA LEU A 167 -8.06 -0.74 -8.17
C LEU A 167 -6.56 -1.02 -8.23
N THR A 168 -5.76 -0.25 -7.48
CA THR A 168 -4.30 -0.48 -7.33
C THR A 168 -3.99 -1.87 -6.77
N LEU A 169 -4.82 -2.38 -5.85
CA LEU A 169 -4.63 -3.70 -5.26
C LEU A 169 -5.04 -4.86 -6.20
N PHE A 170 -6.04 -4.67 -7.07
CA PHE A 170 -6.57 -5.75 -7.92
C PHE A 170 -5.95 -5.84 -9.30
N HIS A 171 -5.73 -4.69 -9.94
CA HIS A 171 -5.45 -4.64 -11.38
C HIS A 171 -3.97 -4.36 -11.69
N GLY A 172 -3.12 -4.22 -10.67
CA GLY A 172 -1.67 -4.02 -10.81
C GLY A 172 -1.25 -2.68 -11.44
N ALA A 173 -2.21 -1.85 -11.88
CA ALA A 173 -1.98 -0.48 -12.29
C ALA A 173 -1.85 0.40 -11.04
N ASP A 174 -0.77 1.18 -10.96
CA ASP A 174 -0.49 2.01 -9.80
C ASP A 174 -1.27 3.33 -9.87
N TYR A 175 -2.20 3.53 -8.93
CA TYR A 175 -2.93 4.79 -8.78
C TYR A 175 -2.68 5.44 -7.40
N SER A 176 -1.59 5.08 -6.73
CA SER A 176 -1.33 5.50 -5.35
C SER A 176 -1.22 7.03 -5.17
N ILE A 177 -0.71 7.77 -6.16
CA ILE A 177 -0.65 9.25 -6.11
C ILE A 177 -2.05 9.83 -6.21
N GLN A 178 -2.83 9.36 -7.19
CA GLN A 178 -4.17 9.85 -7.44
C GLN A 178 -5.08 9.55 -6.25
N ALA A 179 -5.00 8.33 -5.71
CA ALA A 179 -5.71 7.93 -4.50
C ALA A 179 -5.37 8.84 -3.31
N LEU A 180 -4.10 9.23 -3.16
CA LEU A 180 -3.66 10.11 -2.09
C LEU A 180 -4.12 11.56 -2.29
N ASP A 181 -4.01 12.12 -3.49
CA ASP A 181 -4.46 13.49 -3.78
C ASP A 181 -5.97 13.61 -3.54
N LEU A 182 -6.75 12.63 -4.00
CA LEU A 182 -8.19 12.53 -3.75
C LEU A 182 -8.51 12.39 -2.25
N ARG A 183 -7.73 11.60 -1.52
CA ARG A 183 -7.85 11.45 -0.06
C ARG A 183 -7.63 12.78 0.68
N VAL A 184 -6.58 13.52 0.30
CA VAL A 184 -6.28 14.84 0.92
C VAL A 184 -7.42 15.82 0.66
N ALA A 185 -7.92 15.88 -0.58
CA ALA A 185 -9.06 16.72 -0.93
C ALA A 185 -10.32 16.34 -0.15
N ALA A 186 -10.60 15.03 -0.01
CA ALA A 186 -11.71 14.51 0.76
C ALA A 186 -11.62 14.86 2.26
N ILE A 187 -10.44 14.69 2.88
CA ILE A 187 -10.24 15.03 4.30
C ILE A 187 -10.43 16.52 4.55
N ASN A 188 -9.85 17.37 3.71
CA ASN A 188 -9.98 18.81 3.84
C ASN A 188 -11.44 19.26 3.71
N GLY A 189 -12.14 18.76 2.69
CA GLY A 189 -13.56 19.08 2.48
C GLY A 189 -14.47 18.50 3.57
N LEU A 190 -14.16 17.31 4.11
CA LEU A 190 -14.90 16.75 5.23
C LEU A 190 -14.69 17.57 6.52
N ASN A 191 -13.47 18.00 6.80
CA ASN A 191 -13.18 18.86 7.96
C ASN A 191 -13.90 20.21 7.85
N GLU A 192 -13.92 20.81 6.66
CA GLU A 192 -14.69 22.02 6.40
C GLU A 192 -16.20 21.77 6.62
N ALA A 193 -16.75 20.67 6.10
CA ALA A 193 -18.13 20.29 6.34
C ALA A 193 -18.43 20.09 7.83
N LEU A 194 -17.56 19.39 8.58
CA LEU A 194 -17.71 19.15 10.02
C LEU A 194 -17.64 20.43 10.85
N SER A 195 -16.93 21.46 10.38
CA SER A 195 -16.89 22.77 11.04
C SER A 195 -18.21 23.54 10.97
N GLN A 196 -19.08 23.16 10.03
CA GLN A 196 -20.39 23.75 9.80
C GLN A 196 -21.51 22.89 10.43
N PRO A 197 -22.57 23.53 10.96
CA PRO A 197 -23.72 22.79 11.50
C PRO A 197 -24.35 21.91 10.42
N CYS A 198 -24.85 20.74 10.84
CA CYS A 198 -25.55 19.83 9.94
C CYS A 198 -27.01 20.27 9.82
N LEU A 199 -27.44 20.69 8.63
CA LEU A 199 -28.77 21.28 8.42
C LEU A 199 -29.77 20.25 7.90
N THR A 200 -29.31 19.25 7.14
CA THR A 200 -30.16 18.21 6.56
C THR A 200 -29.68 16.80 6.90
N THR A 201 -30.57 15.81 6.80
CA THR A 201 -30.22 14.39 6.94
C THR A 201 -29.28 13.94 5.83
N ILE A 202 -29.41 14.50 4.63
CA ILE A 202 -28.52 14.23 3.48
C ILE A 202 -27.09 14.74 3.75
N ASP A 203 -26.93 15.90 4.39
CA ASP A 203 -25.61 16.39 4.83
C ASP A 203 -24.96 15.42 5.82
N ALA A 204 -25.74 14.92 6.77
CA ALA A 204 -25.27 13.99 7.80
C ALA A 204 -24.83 12.67 7.16
N ASP A 205 -25.65 12.15 6.26
CA ASP A 205 -25.40 10.94 5.50
C ASP A 205 -24.18 11.06 4.58
N ALA A 206 -23.98 12.20 3.92
CA ALA A 206 -22.80 12.45 3.09
C ALA A 206 -21.51 12.48 3.93
N ARG A 207 -21.52 13.14 5.09
CA ARG A 207 -20.37 13.15 6.03
C ARG A 207 -20.07 11.74 6.53
N TYR A 208 -21.11 10.97 6.86
CA TYR A 208 -21.00 9.60 7.32
C TYR A 208 -20.47 8.65 6.24
N ALA A 209 -20.97 8.77 5.00
CA ALA A 209 -20.46 8.04 3.85
C ALA A 209 -18.97 8.34 3.60
N ALA A 210 -18.58 9.61 3.69
CA ALA A 210 -17.21 10.05 3.43
C ALA A 210 -16.22 9.49 4.46
N ILE A 211 -16.56 9.52 5.75
CA ILE A 211 -15.68 8.97 6.79
C ILE A 211 -15.55 7.45 6.70
N ILE A 212 -16.63 6.74 6.30
CA ILE A 212 -16.58 5.31 6.02
C ILE A 212 -15.60 5.04 4.87
N ALA A 213 -15.77 5.73 3.74
CA ALA A 213 -14.89 5.57 2.58
C ALA A 213 -13.41 5.83 2.92
N LEU A 214 -13.12 6.91 3.67
CA LEU A 214 -11.77 7.23 4.16
C LEU A 214 -11.21 6.17 5.12
N THR A 215 -12.06 5.60 5.97
CA THR A 215 -11.67 4.52 6.90
C THR A 215 -11.28 3.26 6.13
N TYR A 216 -12.09 2.82 5.16
CA TYR A 216 -11.77 1.66 4.32
C TYR A 216 -10.57 1.90 3.41
N GLN A 217 -10.41 3.12 2.88
CA GLN A 217 -9.21 3.47 2.14
C GLN A 217 -7.95 3.32 3.03
N SER A 218 -8.07 3.63 4.33
CA SER A 218 -7.00 3.36 5.31
C SER A 218 -6.74 1.88 5.52
N ALA A 219 -7.80 1.07 5.56
CA ALA A 219 -7.69 -0.38 5.64
C ALA A 219 -7.03 -1.02 4.41
N TYR A 220 -6.95 -0.30 3.29
CA TYR A 220 -6.35 -0.76 2.04
C TYR A 220 -4.88 -0.32 1.87
N MET A 221 -4.29 0.28 2.90
CA MET A 221 -2.92 0.80 2.88
C MET A 221 -2.00 0.03 3.84
N PRO A 222 -0.87 -0.53 3.38
CA PRO A 222 -0.01 -1.42 4.17
C PRO A 222 0.75 -0.73 5.32
N ASP A 223 0.85 0.60 5.33
CA ASP A 223 1.53 1.37 6.39
C ASP A 223 0.55 2.20 7.24
N ALA A 224 -0.76 2.02 7.08
CA ALA A 224 -1.79 2.92 7.61
C ALA A 224 -2.56 2.40 8.83
N MET A 225 -2.03 1.44 9.58
CA MET A 225 -2.71 0.89 10.77
C MET A 225 -3.17 2.00 11.75
N MET A 226 -2.32 2.99 12.03
CA MET A 226 -2.67 4.08 12.94
C MET A 226 -3.66 5.07 12.32
N GLU A 227 -3.56 5.33 11.01
CA GLU A 227 -4.54 6.14 10.30
C GLU A 227 -5.91 5.46 10.28
N PHE A 228 -5.96 4.14 10.07
CA PHE A 228 -7.17 3.34 10.15
C PHE A 228 -7.84 3.48 11.51
N ILE A 229 -7.09 3.34 12.61
CA ILE A 229 -7.61 3.52 13.98
C ILE A 229 -8.10 4.95 14.23
N THR A 230 -7.43 5.96 13.67
CA THR A 230 -7.83 7.36 13.77
C THR A 230 -9.11 7.65 13.00
N MET A 231 -9.20 7.19 11.75
CA MET A 231 -10.39 7.33 10.92
C MET A 231 -11.57 6.55 11.50
N LEU A 232 -11.33 5.37 12.07
CA LEU A 232 -12.34 4.59 12.78
C LEU A 232 -12.91 5.34 13.99
N ARG A 233 -12.08 6.05 14.77
CA ARG A 233 -12.56 6.91 15.86
C ARG A 233 -13.43 8.05 15.32
N GLY A 234 -12.99 8.70 14.23
CA GLY A 234 -13.78 9.72 13.54
C GLY A 234 -15.13 9.21 13.03
N TRP A 235 -15.15 7.99 12.49
CA TRP A 235 -16.38 7.31 12.07
C TRP A 235 -17.32 7.12 13.26
N MET A 236 -16.85 6.52 14.35
CA MET A 236 -17.66 6.31 15.55
C MET A 236 -18.19 7.64 16.15
N PHE A 237 -17.40 8.71 16.07
CA PHE A 237 -17.81 10.04 16.50
C PHE A 237 -18.97 10.58 15.63
N ILE A 238 -18.83 10.57 14.30
CA ILE A 238 -19.90 11.02 13.38
C ILE A 238 -21.16 10.17 13.56
N GLN A 239 -21.02 8.85 13.72
CA GLN A 239 -22.14 7.96 13.99
C GLN A 239 -22.92 8.35 15.25
N THR A 240 -22.22 8.71 16.33
CA THR A 240 -22.85 8.95 17.63
C THR A 240 -23.31 10.40 17.84
N LYS A 241 -22.71 11.36 17.13
CA LYS A 241 -22.96 12.80 17.35
C LYS A 241 -23.62 13.51 16.16
N VAL A 242 -23.41 13.04 14.94
CA VAL A 242 -23.90 13.72 13.72
C VAL A 242 -25.07 12.95 13.09
N VAL A 243 -25.07 11.62 13.17
CA VAL A 243 -26.18 10.76 12.70
C VAL A 243 -26.83 10.03 13.89
N PRO A 244 -27.46 10.75 14.83
CA PRO A 244 -28.02 10.13 16.03
C PRO A 244 -29.22 9.22 15.71
N ASP A 245 -29.97 9.52 14.64
CA ASP A 245 -31.12 8.72 14.20
C ASP A 245 -30.82 8.00 12.89
N LEU A 246 -30.42 6.73 13.01
CA LEU A 246 -30.14 5.85 11.88
C LEU A 246 -31.42 5.43 11.15
N GLU A 247 -32.60 5.47 11.77
CA GLU A 247 -33.84 5.00 11.13
C GLU A 247 -34.28 5.91 9.99
N MET A 248 -34.05 7.21 10.13
CA MET A 248 -34.30 8.24 9.12
C MET A 248 -33.16 8.41 8.10
N SER A 249 -32.03 7.73 8.32
CA SER A 249 -30.83 7.79 7.48
C SER A 249 -30.88 6.77 6.34
N MET A 250 -30.20 7.09 5.22
CA MET A 250 -29.93 6.09 4.17
C MET A 250 -29.12 4.89 4.67
N PHE A 251 -28.51 5.01 5.86
CA PHE A 251 -27.75 3.99 6.56
C PHE A 251 -28.55 3.23 7.63
N ARG A 252 -29.89 3.21 7.58
CA ARG A 252 -30.76 2.44 8.50
C ARG A 252 -30.40 0.96 8.71
N ASN A 253 -29.71 0.35 7.75
CA ASN A 253 -29.23 -1.03 7.84
C ASN A 253 -27.83 -1.17 8.45
N PHE A 254 -27.15 -0.08 8.79
CA PHE A 254 -25.87 -0.04 9.50
C PHE A 254 -26.05 -0.04 11.04
N THR A 255 -27.16 -0.61 11.52
CA THR A 255 -27.36 -0.88 12.96
C THR A 255 -26.69 -2.18 13.37
N ARG A 256 -26.37 -2.33 14.66
CA ARG A 256 -25.79 -3.57 15.19
C ARG A 256 -26.77 -4.73 14.98
N GLU A 257 -28.04 -4.48 15.18
CA GLU A 257 -29.13 -5.46 15.08
C GLU A 257 -29.28 -5.96 13.64
N ALA A 258 -29.30 -5.05 12.66
CA ALA A 258 -29.34 -5.41 11.24
C ALA A 258 -28.08 -6.17 10.80
N PHE A 259 -26.89 -5.74 11.26
CA PHE A 259 -25.64 -6.45 10.99
C PHE A 259 -25.64 -7.86 11.59
N VAL A 260 -26.00 -8.00 12.86
CA VAL A 260 -26.05 -9.30 13.55
C VAL A 260 -27.08 -10.22 12.91
N GLY A 261 -28.27 -9.70 12.57
CA GLY A 261 -29.31 -10.46 11.88
C GLY A 261 -28.85 -10.97 10.52
N SER A 262 -28.27 -10.09 9.70
CA SER A 262 -27.74 -10.42 8.37
C SER A 262 -26.60 -11.44 8.44
N MET A 263 -25.66 -11.26 9.37
CA MET A 263 -24.53 -12.18 9.55
C MET A 263 -24.96 -13.54 10.07
N LYS A 264 -25.89 -13.61 11.03
CA LYS A 264 -26.48 -14.89 11.47
C LYS A 264 -27.10 -15.64 10.31
N GLN A 265 -27.83 -14.94 9.44
CA GLN A 265 -28.45 -15.54 8.27
C GLN A 265 -27.41 -16.01 7.23
N HIS A 266 -26.33 -15.26 7.04
CA HIS A 266 -25.24 -15.64 6.13
C HIS A 266 -24.45 -16.85 6.66
N ILE A 267 -24.08 -16.84 7.94
CA ILE A 267 -23.37 -17.95 8.60
C ILE A 267 -24.21 -19.23 8.56
N ALA A 268 -25.52 -19.15 8.81
CA ALA A 268 -26.42 -20.30 8.73
C ALA A 268 -26.44 -20.97 7.33
N ARG A 269 -26.25 -20.19 6.26
CA ARG A 269 -26.22 -20.71 4.88
C ARG A 269 -24.88 -21.34 4.49
N HIS A 270 -23.78 -20.96 5.13
CA HIS A 270 -22.41 -21.34 4.75
C HIS A 270 -21.67 -22.17 5.81
N LEU A 271 -22.42 -22.77 6.74
CA LEU A 271 -21.90 -23.59 7.85
C LEU A 271 -21.22 -24.86 7.32
N THR A 272 -19.97 -24.72 6.89
CA THR A 272 -19.03 -25.81 6.70
C THR A 272 -18.28 -25.97 8.01
N ASN A 273 -18.33 -27.18 8.58
CA ASN A 273 -17.71 -27.54 9.85
C ASN A 273 -16.18 -27.44 9.70
N LYS A 274 -15.63 -26.22 9.77
CA LYS A 274 -14.20 -25.95 9.63
C LYS A 274 -13.51 -26.15 10.98
N ASN A 275 -12.27 -26.63 10.91
CA ASN A 275 -11.38 -26.90 12.04
C ASN A 275 -11.50 -25.86 13.15
N ALA A 276 -11.43 -26.32 14.40
CA ALA A 276 -11.34 -25.46 15.57
C ALA A 276 -10.24 -24.41 15.36
N ILE A 277 -10.58 -23.14 15.58
CA ILE A 277 -9.60 -22.06 15.52
C ILE A 277 -8.60 -22.31 16.66
N LEU A 278 -7.31 -22.43 16.34
CA LEU A 278 -6.26 -22.67 17.33
C LEU A 278 -5.95 -21.36 18.08
N LEU A 279 -6.75 -21.01 19.09
CA LEU A 279 -6.62 -19.77 19.88
C LEU A 279 -5.76 -19.89 21.15
N ASP A 280 -5.22 -21.07 21.45
CA ASP A 280 -4.44 -21.26 22.68
C ASP A 280 -3.17 -20.41 22.69
N ASP A 281 -2.46 -20.36 21.57
CA ASP A 281 -1.29 -19.49 21.39
C ASP A 281 -1.66 -18.00 21.42
N TYR A 282 -2.82 -17.64 20.88
CA TYR A 282 -3.33 -16.26 20.93
C TYR A 282 -3.56 -15.81 22.38
N LEU A 283 -4.23 -16.63 23.18
CA LEU A 283 -4.48 -16.34 24.60
C LEU A 283 -3.19 -16.37 25.42
N ALA A 284 -2.26 -17.27 25.11
CA ALA A 284 -0.94 -17.30 25.74
C ALA A 284 -0.14 -16.01 25.44
N SER A 285 -0.17 -15.55 24.19
CA SER A 285 0.48 -14.30 23.77
C SER A 285 -0.09 -13.09 24.52
N LEU A 286 -1.42 -12.98 24.65
CA LEU A 286 -2.04 -11.89 25.42
C LEU A 286 -1.63 -11.86 26.90
N LYS A 287 -1.37 -13.03 27.52
CA LYS A 287 -0.83 -13.08 28.90
C LYS A 287 0.57 -12.48 28.99
N VAL A 288 1.40 -12.66 27.97
CA VAL A 288 2.73 -12.03 27.90
C VAL A 288 2.59 -10.51 27.74
N VAL A 289 1.69 -10.07 26.85
CA VAL A 289 1.43 -8.64 26.60
C VAL A 289 0.91 -7.93 27.84
N ARG A 290 0.15 -8.61 28.70
CA ARG A 290 -0.36 -8.06 29.97
C ARG A 290 0.73 -7.39 30.82
N VAL A 291 1.93 -7.96 30.88
CA VAL A 291 3.05 -7.43 31.69
C VAL A 291 3.59 -6.12 31.09
N LEU A 292 3.34 -5.88 29.80
CA LEU A 292 3.78 -4.68 29.09
C LEU A 292 2.76 -3.54 29.13
N CYS A 293 1.51 -3.80 29.53
CA CYS A 293 0.46 -2.78 29.63
C CYS A 293 0.70 -1.89 30.84
N GLN A 294 0.86 -0.59 30.61
CA GLN A 294 1.05 0.42 31.65
C GLN A 294 -0.11 1.42 31.68
N GLY A 295 -0.78 1.65 30.55
CA GLY A 295 -1.88 2.61 30.42
C GLY A 295 -3.27 2.02 30.69
N THR A 296 -4.19 2.87 31.15
CA THR A 296 -5.60 2.53 31.36
C THR A 296 -6.27 2.05 30.07
N ALA A 297 -6.01 2.74 28.95
CA ALA A 297 -6.53 2.40 27.64
C ALA A 297 -6.03 1.03 27.16
N GLU A 298 -4.75 0.71 27.38
CA GLU A 298 -4.13 -0.57 27.03
C GLU A 298 -4.77 -1.73 27.81
N ILE A 299 -4.97 -1.55 29.12
CA ILE A 299 -5.59 -2.55 29.99
C ILE A 299 -7.04 -2.81 29.56
N LYS A 300 -7.82 -1.74 29.26
CA LYS A 300 -9.19 -1.87 28.74
C LYS A 300 -9.23 -2.63 27.42
N TYR A 301 -8.31 -2.32 26.50
CA TYR A 301 -8.23 -2.97 25.20
C TYR A 301 -7.81 -4.45 25.33
N LEU A 302 -6.82 -4.75 26.17
CA LEU A 302 -6.38 -6.11 26.49
C LEU A 302 -7.54 -6.94 27.06
N SER A 303 -8.27 -6.41 28.03
CA SER A 303 -9.41 -7.09 28.64
C SER A 303 -10.49 -7.45 27.60
N ALA A 304 -10.78 -6.53 26.69
CA ALA A 304 -11.70 -6.78 25.59
C ALA A 304 -11.21 -7.88 24.64
N LEU A 305 -9.92 -7.89 24.30
CA LEU A 305 -9.31 -8.91 23.44
C LEU A 305 -9.24 -10.28 24.08
N GLU A 306 -8.95 -10.36 25.39
CA GLU A 306 -8.99 -11.62 26.12
C GLU A 306 -10.42 -12.17 26.22
N ARG A 307 -11.42 -11.30 26.47
CA ARG A 307 -12.83 -11.69 26.47
C ARG A 307 -13.23 -12.23 25.10
N LEU A 308 -12.87 -11.51 24.02
CA LEU A 308 -13.20 -11.90 22.66
C LEU A 308 -12.49 -13.20 22.24
N GLY A 309 -11.22 -13.39 22.65
CA GLY A 309 -10.48 -14.63 22.38
C GLY A 309 -11.07 -15.85 23.11
N ARG A 310 -11.50 -15.69 24.37
CA ARG A 310 -12.21 -16.77 25.10
C ARG A 310 -13.55 -17.09 24.46
N LEU A 311 -14.31 -16.06 24.07
CA LEU A 311 -15.57 -16.23 23.37
C LEU A 311 -15.34 -16.92 22.02
N ALA A 312 -14.30 -16.54 21.28
CA ALA A 312 -13.95 -17.14 19.99
C ALA A 312 -13.60 -18.63 20.10
N LYS A 313 -13.05 -19.05 21.24
CA LYS A 313 -12.79 -20.47 21.54
C LYS A 313 -14.07 -21.25 21.87
N GLN A 314 -15.04 -20.62 22.55
CA GLN A 314 -16.29 -21.26 22.97
C GLN A 314 -17.35 -21.28 21.85
N SER A 315 -17.57 -20.12 21.25
CA SER A 315 -18.54 -19.88 20.17
C SER A 315 -17.92 -18.87 19.21
N PRO A 316 -17.21 -19.34 18.16
CA PRO A 316 -16.60 -18.44 17.19
C PRO A 316 -17.64 -17.52 16.52
N ILE A 317 -18.89 -17.99 16.37
CA ILE A 317 -20.00 -17.22 15.79
C ILE A 317 -20.33 -16.04 16.68
N GLU A 318 -20.53 -16.27 17.97
CA GLU A 318 -20.82 -15.19 18.92
C GLU A 318 -19.66 -14.21 19.01
N ALA A 319 -18.41 -14.70 18.98
CA ALA A 319 -17.25 -13.82 18.97
C ALA A 319 -17.20 -12.93 17.72
N PHE A 320 -17.52 -13.47 16.54
CA PHE A 320 -17.59 -12.68 15.32
C PHE A 320 -18.70 -11.62 15.40
N LEU A 321 -19.86 -11.94 16.00
CA LEU A 321 -20.96 -10.99 16.19
C LEU A 321 -20.63 -9.93 17.27
N GLU A 322 -19.83 -10.29 18.27
CA GLU A 322 -19.41 -9.44 19.39
C GLU A 322 -18.07 -8.70 19.16
N ILE A 323 -17.58 -8.67 17.92
CA ILE A 323 -16.35 -7.93 17.58
C ILE A 323 -16.60 -6.43 17.44
N ALA A 324 -17.81 -6.01 17.08
CA ALA A 324 -18.17 -4.62 16.81
C ALA A 324 -17.86 -3.66 17.98
N PRO A 325 -18.14 -4.00 19.26
CA PRO A 325 -17.74 -3.17 20.41
C PRO A 325 -16.23 -2.92 20.51
N CYS A 326 -15.38 -3.81 19.99
CA CYS A 326 -13.92 -3.59 20.00
C CYS A 326 -13.52 -2.45 19.06
N TYR A 327 -14.20 -2.29 17.92
CA TYR A 327 -14.00 -1.13 17.03
C TYR A 327 -14.39 0.20 17.72
N GLY A 328 -15.39 0.16 18.61
CA GLY A 328 -15.86 1.32 19.37
C GLY A 328 -15.03 1.69 20.61
N LEU A 329 -14.03 0.90 21.01
CA LEU A 329 -13.20 1.18 22.19
C LEU A 329 -12.44 2.49 22.07
N THR A 330 -11.99 2.84 20.86
CA THR A 330 -11.26 4.07 20.58
C THR A 330 -12.11 5.32 20.81
N ASN A 331 -13.43 5.23 20.61
CA ASN A 331 -14.37 6.32 20.88
C ASN A 331 -14.61 6.53 22.38
N LYS A 332 -14.42 5.49 23.20
CA LYS A 332 -14.57 5.55 24.66
C LYS A 332 -13.33 6.11 25.38
N MET A 333 -12.23 6.31 24.65
CA MET A 333 -11.00 6.90 25.20
C MET A 333 -11.13 8.41 25.25
N THR A 334 -10.61 9.02 26.32
CA THR A 334 -10.40 10.48 26.37
C THR A 334 -9.41 10.93 25.29
N GLU A 335 -9.35 12.23 24.99
CA GLU A 335 -8.40 12.77 24.01
C GLU A 335 -6.93 12.46 24.40
N GLU A 336 -6.60 12.59 25.68
CA GLU A 336 -5.27 12.27 26.21
C GLU A 336 -4.96 10.78 26.14
N GLU A 337 -5.91 9.92 26.56
CA GLU A 337 -5.75 8.47 26.47
C GLU A 337 -5.54 8.02 25.02
N PHE A 338 -6.33 8.57 24.07
CA PHE A 338 -6.21 8.22 22.66
C PHE A 338 -4.89 8.69 22.06
N LYS A 339 -4.44 9.90 22.39
CA LYS A 339 -3.14 10.42 21.95
C LYS A 339 -1.99 9.54 22.46
N ALA A 340 -2.02 9.16 23.74
CA ALA A 340 -1.02 8.25 24.32
C ALA A 340 -1.08 6.84 23.71
N PHE A 341 -2.29 6.34 23.40
CA PHE A 341 -2.50 5.04 22.77
C PHE A 341 -2.03 5.01 21.31
N THR A 342 -2.17 6.13 20.59
CA THR A 342 -1.78 6.24 19.18
C THR A 342 -0.35 6.70 18.94
N GLU A 343 0.40 7.02 20.00
CA GLU A 343 1.78 7.48 19.90
C GLU A 343 2.69 6.41 19.27
N PRO A 344 3.53 6.74 18.27
CA PRO A 344 4.43 5.77 17.62
C PRO A 344 5.47 5.11 18.56
N SER A 345 5.70 5.65 19.76
CA SER A 345 6.51 5.03 20.81
C SER A 345 5.77 3.98 21.64
N ASN A 346 4.45 3.96 21.60
CA ASN A 346 3.65 3.00 22.34
C ASN A 346 3.63 1.63 21.65
N SER A 347 4.66 0.82 21.94
CA SER A 347 4.77 -0.54 21.40
C SER A 347 3.65 -1.45 21.90
N CYS A 348 3.17 -1.26 23.14
CA CYS A 348 2.13 -2.10 23.73
C CYS A 348 0.79 -1.95 22.99
N ALA A 349 0.33 -0.71 22.80
CA ALA A 349 -0.88 -0.41 22.03
C ALA A 349 -0.82 -1.00 20.60
N ARG A 350 0.34 -0.91 19.93
CA ARG A 350 0.52 -1.49 18.58
C ARG A 350 0.44 -3.02 18.57
N VAL A 351 0.97 -3.68 19.60
CA VAL A 351 0.84 -5.14 19.75
C VAL A 351 -0.61 -5.51 20.01
N LEU A 352 -1.33 -4.77 20.87
CA LEU A 352 -2.76 -5.00 21.11
C LEU A 352 -3.60 -4.81 19.84
N LEU A 353 -3.35 -3.76 19.08
CA LEU A 353 -4.00 -3.53 17.78
C LEU A 353 -3.69 -4.64 16.78
N SER A 354 -2.46 -5.15 16.78
CA SER A 354 -2.07 -6.30 15.95
C SER A 354 -2.86 -7.55 16.32
N HIS A 355 -3.03 -7.84 17.62
CA HIS A 355 -3.86 -8.94 18.11
C HIS A 355 -5.33 -8.78 17.69
N PHE A 356 -5.87 -7.57 17.78
CA PHE A 356 -7.22 -7.26 17.32
C PHE A 356 -7.41 -7.57 15.83
N ILE A 357 -6.52 -7.07 14.98
CA ILE A 357 -6.57 -7.27 13.54
C ILE A 357 -6.42 -8.77 13.20
N MET A 358 -5.49 -9.47 13.85
CA MET A 358 -5.30 -10.91 13.66
C MET A 358 -6.52 -11.74 14.05
N LEU A 359 -7.13 -11.43 15.20
CA LEU A 359 -8.33 -12.11 15.66
C LEU A 359 -9.52 -11.84 14.74
N ASN A 360 -9.70 -10.58 14.31
CA ASN A 360 -10.72 -10.21 13.33
C ASN A 360 -10.55 -10.99 12.02
N TYR A 361 -9.33 -11.02 11.50
CA TYR A 361 -9.00 -11.78 10.29
C TYR A 361 -9.24 -13.28 10.47
N ALA A 362 -8.82 -13.88 11.58
CA ALA A 362 -9.02 -15.31 11.84
C ALA A 362 -10.51 -15.69 11.88
N LEU A 363 -11.34 -14.86 12.52
CA LEU A 363 -12.79 -15.05 12.56
C LEU A 363 -13.40 -14.86 11.16
N GLU A 364 -13.01 -13.84 10.41
CA GLU A 364 -13.46 -13.62 9.03
C GLU A 364 -13.12 -14.81 8.11
N GLN A 365 -11.90 -15.35 8.19
CA GLN A 365 -11.51 -16.54 7.40
C GLN A 365 -12.34 -17.77 7.73
N HIS A 366 -12.68 -17.93 9.01
CA HIS A 366 -13.46 -19.07 9.45
C HIS A 366 -14.89 -19.04 8.89
N PHE A 367 -15.52 -17.86 8.83
CA PHE A 367 -16.93 -17.71 8.45
C PHE A 367 -17.19 -17.28 7.00
N LEU A 368 -16.30 -16.52 6.38
CA LEU A 368 -16.51 -15.88 5.07
C LEU A 368 -15.70 -16.54 3.95
N SER A 369 -15.31 -17.80 4.11
CA SER A 369 -14.50 -18.52 3.13
C SER A 369 -15.35 -19.49 2.28
N PRO A 370 -15.32 -19.41 0.93
CA PRO A 370 -14.32 -18.70 0.11
C PRO A 370 -14.47 -17.17 0.16
N GLN A 371 -13.35 -16.46 0.32
CA GLN A 371 -13.34 -15.00 0.47
C GLN A 371 -14.02 -14.34 -0.73
N PRO A 372 -14.95 -13.38 -0.51
CA PRO A 372 -15.44 -12.54 -1.59
C PRO A 372 -14.25 -11.85 -2.25
N LYS A 373 -14.29 -11.68 -3.59
CA LYS A 373 -13.21 -11.04 -4.35
C LYS A 373 -12.74 -9.75 -3.69
N HIS A 374 -13.67 -8.90 -3.22
CA HIS A 374 -13.44 -7.63 -2.52
C HIS A 374 -12.54 -7.69 -1.27
N PHE A 375 -12.34 -8.86 -0.66
CA PHE A 375 -11.52 -9.02 0.57
C PHE A 375 -10.27 -9.87 0.36
N ALA A 376 -9.93 -10.20 -0.90
CA ALA A 376 -8.79 -11.06 -1.22
C ALA A 376 -7.45 -10.54 -0.67
N PHE A 377 -7.27 -9.22 -0.60
CA PHE A 377 -6.05 -8.57 -0.12
C PHE A 377 -5.99 -8.43 1.42
N CYS A 378 -7.09 -8.66 2.16
CA CYS A 378 -7.13 -8.43 3.61
C CYS A 378 -6.06 -9.23 4.36
N LYS A 379 -5.71 -10.43 3.85
CA LYS A 379 -4.59 -11.22 4.35
C LYS A 379 -3.27 -10.47 4.19
N GLU A 380 -2.98 -10.01 2.98
CA GLU A 380 -1.71 -9.34 2.65
C GLU A 380 -1.54 -8.02 3.41
N ILE A 381 -2.63 -7.28 3.62
CA ILE A 381 -2.58 -6.03 4.38
C ILE A 381 -2.45 -6.30 5.87
N SER A 382 -3.23 -7.24 6.41
CA SER A 382 -3.12 -7.62 7.82
C SER A 382 -1.72 -8.17 8.15
N THR A 383 -1.13 -8.98 7.25
CA THR A 383 0.24 -9.44 7.43
C THR A 383 1.24 -8.31 7.27
N ALA A 384 1.05 -7.34 6.37
CA ALA A 384 1.90 -6.16 6.26
C ALA A 384 1.85 -5.26 7.50
N TRP A 385 0.68 -5.12 8.14
CA TRP A 385 0.51 -4.36 9.37
C TRP A 385 1.24 -5.00 10.55
N VAL A 386 1.19 -6.34 10.64
CA VAL A 386 1.73 -7.12 11.77
C VAL A 386 3.21 -7.45 11.58
N ILE A 387 3.63 -7.82 10.37
CA ILE A 387 4.98 -8.31 10.08
C ILE A 387 5.76 -7.22 9.35
N ARG A 388 6.82 -6.72 10.00
CA ARG A 388 7.85 -5.94 9.30
C ARG A 388 8.75 -6.94 8.57
N PRO A 389 8.66 -7.09 7.23
CA PRO A 389 9.36 -8.15 6.48
C PRO A 389 10.89 -8.09 6.64
N PHE A 390 11.41 -6.94 7.05
CA PHE A 390 12.83 -6.75 7.29
C PHE A 390 13.38 -7.56 8.47
N CYS A 391 12.66 -7.64 9.59
CA CYS A 391 13.14 -8.33 10.80
C CYS A 391 13.09 -9.86 10.67
N TRP A 392 12.42 -10.39 9.64
CA TRP A 392 12.43 -11.82 9.34
C TRP A 392 13.85 -12.37 9.12
N VAL A 393 14.74 -11.57 8.52
CA VAL A 393 16.13 -11.95 8.23
C VAL A 393 16.89 -12.28 9.53
N ILE A 394 16.77 -11.44 10.57
CA ILE A 394 17.47 -11.67 11.85
C ILE A 394 16.83 -12.80 12.66
N ILE A 395 15.51 -12.97 12.54
CA ILE A 395 14.79 -14.10 13.16
C ILE A 395 15.26 -15.43 12.58
N MET A 396 15.42 -15.52 11.25
CA MET A 396 15.95 -16.72 10.60
C MET A 396 17.39 -17.02 11.02
N GLY A 397 18.25 -15.99 11.12
CA GLY A 397 19.61 -16.14 11.65
C GLY A 397 19.62 -16.76 13.06
N ALA A 398 18.86 -16.17 13.99
CA ALA A 398 18.76 -16.66 15.37
C ALA A 398 18.16 -18.08 15.47
N LEU A 399 17.15 -18.38 14.64
CA LEU A 399 16.53 -19.70 14.60
C LEU A 399 17.54 -20.76 14.12
N TRP A 400 18.29 -20.48 13.06
CA TRP A 400 19.28 -21.42 12.52
C TRP A 400 20.42 -21.67 13.49
N GLU A 401 20.86 -20.64 14.21
CA GLU A 401 21.86 -20.77 15.27
C GLU A 401 21.34 -21.64 16.43
N CYS A 402 20.09 -21.41 16.86
CA CYS A 402 19.45 -22.24 17.89
C CYS A 402 19.35 -23.72 17.45
N VAL A 403 18.86 -23.97 16.24
CA VAL A 403 18.73 -25.33 15.68
C VAL A 403 20.11 -25.98 15.54
N CYS A 404 21.14 -25.24 15.15
CA CYS A 404 22.52 -25.73 15.12
C CYS A 404 22.96 -26.28 16.48
N PHE A 405 22.78 -25.53 17.57
CA PHE A 405 23.19 -25.97 18.91
C PHE A 405 22.34 -27.12 19.45
N ILE A 406 21.05 -27.17 19.09
CA ILE A 406 20.21 -28.33 19.40
C ILE A 406 20.78 -29.58 18.70
N LEU A 407 21.08 -29.49 17.41
CA LEU A 407 21.63 -30.61 16.64
C LEU A 407 23.03 -31.01 17.10
N ARG A 408 23.90 -30.07 17.49
CA ARG A 408 25.20 -30.40 18.12
C ARG A 408 25.01 -31.14 19.44
N THR A 409 24.04 -30.70 20.25
CA THR A 409 23.73 -31.36 21.53
C THR A 409 23.22 -32.79 21.33
N LEU A 410 22.38 -33.00 20.30
CA LEU A 410 21.91 -34.34 19.92
C LEU A 410 23.03 -35.20 19.33
N GLY A 411 23.86 -34.64 18.46
CA GLY A 411 25.03 -35.32 17.89
C GLY A 411 26.10 -35.68 18.93
N ALA A 412 26.21 -34.92 20.02
CA ALA A 412 27.07 -35.28 21.14
C ALA A 412 26.58 -36.55 21.87
N LYS A 413 25.27 -36.83 21.85
CA LYS A 413 24.68 -38.06 22.40
C LYS A 413 24.71 -39.22 21.42
N ASP A 414 24.60 -38.95 20.12
CA ASP A 414 24.59 -39.93 19.03
C ASP A 414 25.70 -39.63 18.01
N GLN A 415 26.93 -39.96 18.38
CA GLN A 415 28.15 -39.61 17.64
C GLN A 415 28.29 -40.33 16.29
N GLN A 416 27.61 -41.47 16.11
CA GLN A 416 27.71 -42.27 14.88
C GLN A 416 26.84 -41.73 13.75
N ASN A 417 25.88 -40.85 14.05
CA ASN A 417 24.99 -40.29 13.06
C ASN A 417 25.61 -39.07 12.36
N SER A 418 26.16 -39.30 11.17
CA SER A 418 26.79 -38.27 10.32
C SER A 418 25.83 -37.15 9.89
N THR A 419 24.51 -37.39 9.95
CA THR A 419 23.49 -36.41 9.60
C THR A 419 23.49 -35.22 10.56
N TYR A 420 23.57 -35.47 11.87
CA TYR A 420 23.57 -34.41 12.88
C TYR A 420 24.81 -33.52 12.76
N VAL A 421 25.98 -34.13 12.52
CA VAL A 421 27.25 -33.40 12.36
C VAL A 421 27.24 -32.55 11.08
N THR A 422 26.77 -33.11 9.97
CA THR A 422 26.71 -32.40 8.69
C THR A 422 25.73 -31.24 8.74
N LEU A 423 24.50 -31.47 9.22
CA LEU A 423 23.47 -30.44 9.27
C LEU A 423 23.80 -29.34 10.28
N SER A 424 24.33 -29.69 11.46
CA SER A 424 24.78 -28.69 12.43
C SER A 424 25.94 -27.85 11.90
N THR A 425 26.91 -28.45 11.21
CA THR A 425 28.04 -27.72 10.61
C THR A 425 27.58 -26.77 9.52
N LEU A 426 26.63 -27.19 8.67
CA LEU A 426 26.02 -26.32 7.67
C LEU A 426 25.31 -25.14 8.36
N LEU A 427 24.38 -25.40 9.29
CA LEU A 427 23.66 -24.32 9.97
C LEU A 427 24.59 -23.35 10.72
N PHE A 428 25.66 -23.86 11.33
CA PHE A 428 26.69 -23.05 11.99
C PHE A 428 27.42 -22.11 11.03
N LEU A 429 27.65 -22.55 9.78
CA LEU A 429 28.28 -21.72 8.74
C LEU A 429 27.29 -20.71 8.14
N LEU A 430 26.02 -21.07 7.97
CA LEU A 430 25.03 -20.20 7.31
C LEU A 430 24.38 -19.17 8.26
N ALA A 431 24.17 -19.48 9.54
CA ALA A 431 23.45 -18.58 10.47
C ALA A 431 24.08 -17.17 10.56
N PRO A 432 25.41 -17.00 10.65
CA PRO A 432 26.05 -15.67 10.69
C PRO A 432 25.83 -14.82 9.42
N LEU A 433 25.63 -15.45 8.26
CA LEU A 433 25.36 -14.73 7.00
C LEU A 433 24.04 -13.94 7.08
N TRP A 434 23.05 -14.48 7.77
CA TRP A 434 21.78 -13.79 8.02
C TRP A 434 21.96 -12.56 8.89
N ILE A 435 22.79 -12.66 9.93
CA ILE A 435 23.10 -11.55 10.85
C ILE A 435 23.85 -10.44 10.08
N ASN A 436 24.83 -10.81 9.25
CA ASN A 436 25.57 -9.88 8.41
C ASN A 436 24.67 -9.18 7.39
N ALA A 437 23.82 -9.95 6.68
CA ALA A 437 22.83 -9.40 5.76
C ALA A 437 21.88 -8.41 6.45
N PHE A 438 21.43 -8.72 7.67
CA PHE A 438 20.60 -7.81 8.45
C PHE A 438 21.33 -6.49 8.76
N ALA A 439 22.59 -6.54 9.19
CA ALA A 439 23.39 -5.34 9.44
C ALA A 439 23.53 -4.45 8.19
N TYR A 440 23.77 -5.06 7.02
CA TYR A 440 23.83 -4.37 5.72
C TYR A 440 22.53 -3.64 5.40
N MET A 441 21.41 -4.31 5.63
CA MET A 441 20.08 -3.76 5.40
C MET A 441 19.72 -2.65 6.40
N VAL A 442 20.07 -2.75 7.69
CA VAL A 442 19.85 -1.69 8.68
C VAL A 442 20.55 -0.40 8.24
N ILE A 443 21.84 -0.48 7.94
CA ILE A 443 22.63 0.69 7.53
C ILE A 443 22.12 1.26 6.22
N SER A 444 21.81 0.41 5.24
CA SER A 444 21.30 0.89 3.95
C SER A 444 19.97 1.64 4.13
N ARG A 445 19.08 1.18 5.02
CA ARG A 445 17.86 1.91 5.37
C ARG A 445 18.17 3.20 6.12
N LEU A 446 19.15 3.18 7.02
CA LEU A 446 19.54 4.37 7.79
C LEU A 446 20.14 5.46 6.89
N ILE A 447 20.94 5.07 5.89
CA ILE A 447 21.45 5.98 4.84
C ILE A 447 20.28 6.54 4.03
N TYR A 448 19.34 5.69 3.61
CA TYR A 448 18.17 6.14 2.86
C TYR A 448 17.30 7.13 3.64
N PHE A 449 17.16 6.90 4.96
CA PHE A 449 16.32 7.68 5.85
C PHE A 449 16.96 9.02 6.27
N LEU A 450 18.27 9.04 6.55
CA LEU A 450 18.96 10.21 7.09
C LEU A 450 19.70 11.04 6.03
N HIS A 451 20.10 10.45 4.90
CA HIS A 451 20.91 11.15 3.92
C HIS A 451 20.04 11.87 2.87
N PRO A 452 20.20 13.20 2.68
CA PRO A 452 19.37 13.97 1.75
C PRO A 452 19.50 13.49 0.29
N LYS A 453 20.68 13.01 -0.11
CA LYS A 453 20.91 12.41 -1.45
C LYS A 453 20.79 10.87 -1.49
N GLN A 454 20.39 10.23 -0.38
CA GLN A 454 20.19 8.77 -0.27
C GLN A 454 21.37 7.89 -0.78
N THR A 455 22.58 8.40 -0.63
CA THR A 455 23.82 7.84 -1.18
C THR A 455 24.88 7.85 -0.09
N ALA A 456 25.73 6.82 -0.05
CA ALA A 456 26.94 6.79 0.77
C ALA A 456 28.11 6.46 -0.15
N LEU A 457 29.21 7.23 -0.07
CA LEU A 457 30.36 7.09 -0.98
C LEU A 457 29.96 7.05 -2.48
N SER A 458 29.00 7.89 -2.88
CA SER A 458 28.43 7.94 -4.24
C SER A 458 27.62 6.71 -4.67
N ILE A 459 27.46 5.70 -3.83
CA ILE A 459 26.63 4.51 -4.11
C ILE A 459 25.21 4.72 -3.57
N PRO A 460 24.15 4.46 -4.37
CA PRO A 460 22.78 4.53 -3.88
C PRO A 460 22.52 3.49 -2.78
N ALA A 461 21.88 3.92 -1.69
CA ALA A 461 21.59 3.05 -0.54
C ALA A 461 20.82 1.76 -0.90
N ARG A 462 20.00 1.81 -1.96
CA ARG A 462 19.21 0.66 -2.44
C ARG A 462 20.07 -0.47 -3.01
N TRP A 463 21.22 -0.13 -3.60
CA TRP A 463 22.14 -1.09 -4.19
C TRP A 463 23.15 -1.59 -3.17
N LEU A 464 23.44 -0.81 -2.13
CA LEU A 464 24.40 -1.15 -1.08
C LEU A 464 24.07 -2.50 -0.44
N ALA A 465 22.89 -2.66 0.18
CA ALA A 465 22.50 -3.93 0.79
C ALA A 465 22.51 -5.10 -0.21
N LYS A 466 22.03 -4.89 -1.44
CA LYS A 466 21.97 -5.94 -2.47
C LYS A 466 23.36 -6.41 -2.88
N GLY A 467 24.29 -5.47 -3.07
CA GLY A 467 25.67 -5.77 -3.49
C GLY A 467 26.43 -6.57 -2.44
N PHE A 468 26.39 -6.13 -1.17
CA PHE A 468 27.09 -6.83 -0.09
C PHE A 468 26.49 -8.20 0.22
N VAL A 469 25.15 -8.34 0.21
CA VAL A 469 24.50 -9.65 0.37
C VAL A 469 24.85 -10.58 -0.79
N ALA A 470 24.89 -10.09 -2.03
CA ALA A 470 25.31 -10.90 -3.17
C ALA A 470 26.77 -11.36 -3.04
N ALA A 471 27.67 -10.47 -2.60
CA ALA A 471 29.07 -10.81 -2.37
C ALA A 471 29.25 -11.90 -1.30
N ASP A 472 28.47 -11.84 -0.21
CA ASP A 472 28.45 -12.88 0.83
C ASP A 472 27.94 -14.22 0.29
N ILE A 473 26.87 -14.22 -0.51
CA ILE A 473 26.33 -15.44 -1.12
C ILE A 473 27.36 -16.09 -2.05
N ILE A 474 28.05 -15.30 -2.87
CA ILE A 474 29.11 -15.79 -3.77
C ILE A 474 30.26 -16.37 -2.94
N SER A 475 30.71 -15.64 -1.91
CA SER A 475 31.78 -16.09 -1.02
C SER A 475 31.41 -17.40 -0.31
N PHE A 476 30.15 -17.54 0.11
CA PHE A 476 29.63 -18.75 0.71
C PHE A 476 29.59 -19.92 -0.27
N ILE A 477 29.18 -19.71 -1.53
CA ILE A 477 29.21 -20.79 -2.55
C ILE A 477 30.64 -21.31 -2.73
N VAL A 478 31.63 -20.41 -2.76
CA VAL A 478 33.05 -20.80 -2.82
C VAL A 478 33.45 -21.60 -1.58
N GLN A 479 33.04 -21.18 -0.38
CA GLN A 479 33.29 -21.93 0.86
C GLN A 479 32.61 -23.30 0.86
N ALA A 480 31.36 -23.41 0.41
CA ALA A 480 30.64 -24.67 0.33
C ALA A 480 31.30 -25.64 -0.66
N ALA A 481 31.73 -25.15 -1.82
CA ALA A 481 32.50 -25.94 -2.78
C ALA A 481 33.83 -26.40 -2.19
N GLY A 482 34.56 -25.51 -1.51
CA GLY A 482 35.79 -25.85 -0.80
C GLY A 482 35.57 -26.91 0.29
N GLY A 483 34.52 -26.75 1.10
CA GLY A 483 34.16 -27.69 2.16
C GLY A 483 33.73 -29.07 1.63
N ALA A 484 32.99 -29.11 0.52
CA ALA A 484 32.63 -30.37 -0.14
C ALA A 484 33.85 -31.12 -0.68
N LEU A 485 34.81 -30.41 -1.27
CA LEU A 485 36.10 -30.99 -1.70
C LEU A 485 36.93 -31.52 -0.53
N MET A 486 36.81 -30.91 0.66
CA MET A 486 37.47 -31.40 1.88
C MET A 486 36.80 -32.64 2.47
N ALA A 487 35.53 -32.90 2.15
CA ALA A 487 34.79 -34.07 2.63
C ALA A 487 35.06 -35.33 1.79
N ASP A 488 35.65 -35.19 0.59
CA ASP A 488 36.04 -36.32 -0.26
C ASP A 488 37.25 -37.07 0.34
N GLN A 489 37.01 -38.25 0.90
CA GLN A 489 38.02 -39.07 1.57
C GLN A 489 38.92 -39.84 0.59
N HIS A 490 38.61 -39.86 -0.70
CA HIS A 490 39.33 -40.69 -1.67
C HIS A 490 40.61 -40.05 -2.21
N SER A 491 40.82 -38.74 -2.03
CA SER A 491 41.96 -38.03 -2.62
C SER A 491 42.50 -36.93 -1.71
N THR A 492 43.74 -37.10 -1.25
CA THR A 492 44.46 -36.12 -0.42
C THR A 492 44.71 -34.81 -1.17
N GLU A 493 44.81 -34.87 -2.50
CA GLU A 493 44.92 -33.71 -3.38
C GLU A 493 43.65 -32.84 -3.34
N ASN A 494 42.45 -33.43 -3.50
CA ASN A 494 41.18 -32.70 -3.43
C ASN A 494 40.96 -32.07 -2.06
N ALA A 495 41.36 -32.74 -0.98
CA ALA A 495 41.27 -32.17 0.37
C ALA A 495 42.18 -30.94 0.56
N SER A 496 43.39 -30.94 -0.05
CA SER A 496 44.30 -29.79 0.00
C SER A 496 43.81 -28.63 -0.86
N LEU A 497 43.25 -28.91 -2.03
CA LEU A 497 42.65 -27.94 -2.93
C LEU A 497 41.40 -27.32 -2.31
N GLY A 498 40.51 -28.16 -1.74
CA GLY A 498 39.29 -27.74 -1.06
C GLY A 498 39.55 -26.75 0.06
N ARG A 499 40.62 -26.94 0.83
CA ARG A 499 41.05 -26.00 1.87
C ARG A 499 41.43 -24.64 1.31
N LYS A 500 42.24 -24.60 0.24
CA LYS A 500 42.65 -23.34 -0.41
C LYS A 500 41.43 -22.60 -0.95
N VAL A 501 40.50 -23.32 -1.57
CA VAL A 501 39.23 -22.77 -2.07
C VAL A 501 38.37 -22.22 -0.93
N TYR A 502 38.24 -22.98 0.16
CA TYR A 502 37.53 -22.53 1.37
C TYR A 502 38.13 -21.25 1.95
N MET A 503 39.46 -21.23 2.16
CA MET A 503 40.17 -20.06 2.69
C MET A 503 40.04 -18.83 1.77
N ALA A 504 40.07 -19.03 0.45
CA ALA A 504 39.83 -17.96 -0.51
C ALA A 504 38.42 -17.36 -0.33
N GLY A 505 37.40 -18.21 -0.17
CA GLY A 505 36.02 -17.76 0.10
C GLY A 505 35.88 -16.97 1.41
N VAL A 506 36.54 -17.41 2.50
CA VAL A 506 36.56 -16.67 3.77
C VAL A 506 37.30 -15.33 3.64
N GLY A 507 38.43 -15.31 2.92
CA GLY A 507 39.21 -14.09 2.68
C GLY A 507 38.46 -13.04 1.85
N VAL A 508 37.76 -13.47 0.80
CA VAL A 508 36.91 -12.59 -0.01
C VAL A 508 35.77 -12.01 0.82
N GLN A 509 35.14 -12.83 1.68
CA GLN A 509 34.11 -12.36 2.60
C GLN A 509 34.66 -11.30 3.57
N LEU A 510 35.83 -11.54 4.18
CA LEU A 510 36.48 -10.58 5.08
C LEU A 510 36.75 -9.24 4.36
N PHE A 511 37.27 -9.30 3.14
CA PHE A 511 37.55 -8.11 2.34
C PHE A 511 36.29 -7.25 2.13
N PHE A 512 35.17 -7.85 1.74
CA PHE A 512 33.92 -7.11 1.56
C PHE A 512 33.35 -6.55 2.87
N VAL A 513 33.44 -7.30 3.97
CA VAL A 513 33.03 -6.80 5.30
C VAL A 513 33.88 -5.59 5.71
N LEU A 514 35.19 -5.60 5.48
CA LEU A 514 36.06 -4.46 5.77
C LEU A 514 35.71 -3.23 4.92
N ILE A 515 35.40 -3.41 3.64
CA ILE A 515 34.87 -2.31 2.81
C ILE A 515 33.57 -1.77 3.41
N PHE A 516 32.68 -2.64 3.87
CA PHE A 516 31.43 -2.21 4.50
C PHE A 516 31.67 -1.41 5.78
N VAL A 517 32.63 -1.81 6.62
CA VAL A 517 33.05 -1.03 7.80
C VAL A 517 33.51 0.38 7.41
N VAL A 518 34.24 0.53 6.30
CA VAL A 518 34.62 1.85 5.77
C VAL A 518 33.38 2.67 5.36
N VAL A 519 32.40 2.05 4.70
CA VAL A 519 31.13 2.70 4.33
C VAL A 519 30.40 3.20 5.58
N VAL A 520 30.27 2.36 6.62
CA VAL A 520 29.60 2.72 7.88
C VAL A 520 30.36 3.83 8.61
N THR A 521 31.68 3.79 8.60
CA THR A 521 32.56 4.84 9.16
C THR A 521 32.36 6.18 8.47
N SER A 522 32.34 6.18 7.14
CA SER A 522 32.05 7.37 6.34
C SER A 522 30.67 7.95 6.68
N PHE A 523 29.65 7.09 6.73
CA PHE A 523 28.28 7.47 7.08
C PHE A 523 28.18 8.01 8.52
N TYR A 524 28.84 7.38 9.49
CA TYR A 524 28.84 7.82 10.89
C TYR A 524 29.49 9.20 11.04
N ARG A 525 30.63 9.43 10.38
CA ARG A 525 31.29 10.75 10.38
C ARG A 525 30.36 11.82 9.82
N GLN A 526 29.68 11.51 8.73
CA GLN A 526 28.74 12.42 8.09
C GLN A 526 27.52 12.71 8.96
N VAL A 527 26.87 11.69 9.54
CA VAL A 527 25.75 11.87 10.47
C VAL A 527 26.19 12.67 11.70
N SER A 528 27.36 12.37 12.25
CA SER A 528 27.91 13.10 13.40
C SER A 528 28.14 14.58 13.09
N PHE A 529 28.66 14.88 11.89
CA PHE A 529 28.82 16.25 11.40
C PHE A 529 27.47 16.96 11.24
N ASN A 530 26.48 16.31 10.63
CA ASN A 530 25.13 16.86 10.43
C ASN A 530 24.39 17.10 11.76
N ILE A 531 24.65 16.27 12.78
CA ILE A 531 24.09 16.50 14.13
C ILE A 531 24.76 17.71 14.78
N ARG A 532 26.09 17.87 14.66
CA ARG A 532 26.81 19.02 15.24
C ARG A 532 26.41 20.34 14.59
N THR A 533 26.14 20.35 13.30
CA THR A 533 25.74 21.53 12.51
C THR A 533 24.24 21.83 12.57
N GLY A 534 23.44 20.99 13.24
CA GLY A 534 21.99 21.19 13.38
C GLY A 534 21.18 21.01 12.09
N THR A 535 21.79 20.53 10.99
CA THR A 535 21.15 20.39 9.68
C THR A 535 20.25 19.15 9.58
N LEU A 536 20.29 18.26 10.57
CA LEU A 536 19.50 17.01 10.60
C LEU A 536 18.04 17.27 11.00
N LYS A 537 17.14 17.18 10.02
CA LYS A 537 15.69 17.44 10.18
C LYS A 537 14.98 16.48 11.13
N ASN A 538 15.53 15.28 11.38
CA ASN A 538 14.91 14.25 12.22
C ASN A 538 15.78 13.95 13.46
N ARG A 539 15.43 14.54 14.60
CA ARG A 539 16.24 14.53 15.83
C ARG A 539 15.87 13.35 16.73
N ASN A 540 16.16 12.12 16.30
CA ASN A 540 16.01 10.94 17.16
C ASN A 540 17.32 10.66 17.93
N ARG A 541 17.25 10.71 19.28
CA ARG A 541 18.39 10.47 20.17
C ARG A 541 19.00 9.07 20.03
N TRP A 542 18.24 8.11 19.51
CA TRP A 542 18.64 6.72 19.34
C TRP A 542 19.44 6.43 18.07
N ILE A 543 19.60 7.41 17.17
CA ILE A 543 20.39 7.23 15.92
C ILE A 543 21.85 6.87 16.22
N ARG A 544 22.49 7.60 17.15
CA ARG A 544 23.90 7.36 17.51
C ARG A 544 24.09 6.00 18.19
N PRO A 545 23.33 5.63 19.24
CA PRO A 545 23.37 4.28 19.82
C PRO A 545 23.19 3.17 18.79
N LEU A 546 22.24 3.32 17.85
CA LEU A 546 22.01 2.29 16.82
C LEU A 546 23.24 2.11 15.91
N ILE A 547 23.86 3.20 15.45
CA ILE A 547 25.07 3.09 14.61
C ILE A 547 26.23 2.47 15.40
N LEU A 548 26.37 2.79 16.69
CA LEU A 548 27.39 2.19 17.56
C LEU A 548 27.15 0.69 17.79
N VAL A 549 25.90 0.26 17.97
CA VAL A 549 25.56 -1.17 18.05
C VAL A 549 25.88 -1.87 16.73
N ILE A 550 25.61 -1.25 15.58
CA ILE A 550 26.02 -1.84 14.29
C ILE A 550 27.55 -1.94 14.18
N PHE A 551 28.32 -0.96 14.66
CA PHE A 551 29.77 -1.09 14.72
C PHE A 551 30.21 -2.25 15.59
N LEU A 552 29.61 -2.41 16.76
CA LEU A 552 29.88 -3.54 17.65
C LEU A 552 29.60 -4.87 16.93
N VAL A 553 28.45 -5.00 16.26
CA VAL A 553 28.09 -6.19 15.47
C VAL A 553 29.11 -6.45 14.37
N LEU A 554 29.54 -5.42 13.63
CA LEU A 554 30.54 -5.58 12.56
C LEU A 554 31.90 -6.01 13.09
N ILE A 555 32.32 -5.51 14.25
CA ILE A 555 33.57 -5.94 14.91
C ILE A 555 33.49 -7.42 15.30
N LEU A 556 32.39 -7.84 15.91
CA LEU A 556 32.15 -9.25 16.28
C LEU A 556 32.13 -10.18 15.05
N ILE A 557 31.57 -9.71 13.91
CA ILE A 557 31.61 -10.44 12.64
C ILE A 557 33.03 -10.55 12.09
N VAL A 558 33.81 -9.45 12.12
CA VAL A 558 35.21 -9.45 11.66
C VAL A 558 36.07 -10.38 12.51
N GLU A 559 35.91 -10.35 13.83
CA GLU A 559 36.58 -11.27 14.76
C GLU A 559 36.31 -12.73 14.37
N ARG A 560 35.03 -13.08 14.20
CA ARG A 560 34.58 -14.41 13.80
C ARG A 560 35.15 -14.86 12.46
N ILE A 561 35.13 -13.99 11.43
CA ILE A 561 35.68 -14.31 10.10
C ILE A 561 37.21 -14.48 10.18
N THR A 562 37.88 -13.67 11.01
CA THR A 562 39.33 -13.78 11.22
C THR A 562 39.69 -15.10 11.91
N PHE A 563 38.93 -15.49 12.95
CA PHE A 563 39.07 -16.80 13.59
C PHE A 563 38.90 -17.94 12.58
N ARG A 564 37.89 -17.88 11.71
CA ARG A 564 37.69 -18.87 10.63
C ARG A 564 38.84 -18.95 9.64
N LEU A 565 39.50 -17.84 9.36
CA LEU A 565 40.68 -17.84 8.51
C LEU A 565 41.86 -18.54 9.22
N ILE A 566 42.05 -18.27 10.51
CA ILE A 566 43.13 -18.85 11.33
C ILE A 566 42.92 -20.35 11.55
N GLU A 567 41.69 -20.78 11.84
CA GLU A 567 41.29 -22.17 12.10
C GLU A 567 41.83 -23.13 11.04
N PHE A 568 41.73 -22.77 9.76
CA PHE A 568 42.17 -23.60 8.64
C PHE A 568 43.58 -23.27 8.12
N SER A 569 44.20 -22.19 8.62
CA SER A 569 45.56 -21.78 8.23
C SER A 569 46.65 -22.73 8.73
N GLY A 570 46.43 -23.42 9.86
CA GLY A 570 47.43 -24.26 10.52
C GLY A 570 47.62 -25.68 9.96
N GLY A 571 46.82 -26.14 8.98
CA GLY A 571 46.88 -27.53 8.48
C GLY A 571 45.88 -28.51 9.12
N VAL A 572 45.83 -29.78 8.69
CA VAL A 572 45.12 -30.89 9.38
C VAL A 572 46.20 -31.83 9.91
N SER A 573 47.14 -31.27 10.65
CA SER A 573 48.20 -32.04 11.30
C SER A 573 47.81 -32.21 12.77
N SER A 574 48.17 -33.34 13.37
CA SER A 574 47.87 -33.75 14.76
C SER A 574 48.33 -32.76 15.85
N SER A 575 49.00 -31.66 15.47
CA SER A 575 49.50 -30.57 16.30
C SER A 575 48.58 -29.33 16.38
N ASN A 576 47.44 -29.27 15.68
CA ASN A 576 46.54 -28.11 15.74
C ASN A 576 45.61 -28.15 16.96
N GLU A 577 46.06 -27.55 18.05
CA GLU A 577 45.32 -27.43 19.31
C GLU A 577 43.96 -26.73 19.17
N ILE A 578 43.81 -25.86 18.16
CA ILE A 578 42.60 -25.09 17.87
C ILE A 578 41.45 -26.01 17.41
N LEU A 579 41.74 -27.05 16.62
CA LEU A 579 40.73 -27.98 16.11
C LEU A 579 40.31 -29.02 17.17
N ARG A 580 41.14 -29.24 18.19
CA ARG A 580 40.90 -30.23 19.25
C ARG A 580 40.04 -29.69 20.40
N HIS A 581 40.09 -28.39 20.68
CA HIS A 581 39.35 -27.80 21.78
C HIS A 581 38.10 -27.08 21.28
N GLU A 582 36.94 -27.66 21.55
CA GLU A 582 35.63 -27.06 21.23
C GLU A 582 35.44 -25.66 21.88
N ALA A 583 36.15 -25.40 22.98
CA ALA A 583 36.14 -24.10 23.66
C ALA A 583 36.47 -22.93 22.72
N TYR A 584 37.47 -23.06 21.83
CA TYR A 584 37.81 -21.98 20.90
C TYR A 584 36.67 -21.68 19.93
N GLN A 585 36.03 -22.72 19.39
CA GLN A 585 34.86 -22.56 18.52
C GLN A 585 33.67 -21.93 19.25
N LEU A 586 33.49 -22.23 20.54
CA LEU A 586 32.39 -21.67 21.34
C LEU A 586 32.63 -20.19 21.69
N TYR A 587 33.85 -19.83 22.11
CA TYR A 587 34.17 -18.47 22.54
C TYR A 587 34.48 -17.50 21.40
N LEU A 588 35.09 -17.96 20.30
CA LEU A 588 35.59 -17.09 19.23
C LEU A 588 34.71 -17.09 17.96
N ASP A 589 33.71 -17.98 17.88
CA ASP A 589 32.73 -17.99 16.77
C ASP A 589 31.30 -17.81 17.29
N ALA A 590 30.86 -18.69 18.20
CA ALA A 590 29.47 -18.66 18.67
C ALA A 590 29.14 -17.47 19.59
N LEU A 591 29.98 -17.20 20.59
CA LEU A 591 29.74 -16.11 21.54
C LEU A 591 29.65 -14.73 20.85
N PRO A 592 30.52 -14.37 19.89
CA PRO A 592 30.36 -13.12 19.14
C PRO A 592 29.02 -12.99 18.43
N MET A 593 28.47 -14.09 17.88
CA MET A 593 27.16 -14.06 17.20
C MET A 593 26.01 -13.91 18.18
N LEU A 594 26.06 -14.60 19.32
CA LEU A 594 25.10 -14.42 20.41
C LEU A 594 25.11 -12.97 20.93
N LEU A 595 26.29 -12.39 21.14
CA LEU A 595 26.45 -10.99 21.57
C LEU A 595 25.92 -10.01 20.51
N ALA A 596 26.15 -10.29 19.23
CA ALA A 596 25.59 -9.51 18.13
C ALA A 596 24.05 -9.52 18.16
N LEU A 597 23.42 -10.70 18.30
CA LEU A 597 21.96 -10.83 18.44
C LEU A 597 21.42 -10.12 19.68
N ALA A 598 22.08 -10.28 20.83
CA ALA A 598 21.68 -9.61 22.07
C ALA A 598 21.74 -8.08 21.93
N SER A 599 22.82 -7.55 21.35
CA SER A 599 23.01 -6.11 21.15
C SER A 599 21.95 -5.49 20.23
N LEU A 600 21.56 -6.21 19.15
CA LEU A 600 20.51 -5.79 18.22
C LEU A 600 19.10 -5.86 18.84
N ASN A 601 18.89 -6.73 19.82
CA ASN A 601 17.64 -6.75 20.59
C ASN A 601 17.57 -5.58 21.59
N LEU A 602 18.68 -5.24 22.25
CA LEU A 602 18.76 -4.11 23.17
C LEU A 602 18.50 -2.76 22.47
N VAL A 603 19.13 -2.55 21.31
CA VAL A 603 18.93 -1.34 20.49
C VAL A 603 18.30 -1.72 19.16
N HIS A 604 17.00 -2.00 19.20
CA HIS A 604 16.28 -2.45 18.03
C HIS A 604 16.18 -1.37 16.93
N PRO A 605 16.48 -1.68 15.65
CA PRO A 605 16.40 -0.72 14.54
C PRO A 605 15.03 -0.03 14.39
N GLY A 606 13.96 -0.71 14.82
CA GLY A 606 12.59 -0.17 14.83
C GLY A 606 12.36 1.00 15.80
N ILE A 607 13.30 1.27 16.72
CA ILE A 607 13.28 2.47 17.57
C ILE A 607 13.62 3.72 16.73
N VAL A 608 14.51 3.58 15.75
CA VAL A 608 15.01 4.68 14.91
C VAL A 608 14.25 4.80 13.61
N LEU A 609 13.95 3.68 12.95
CA LEU A 609 13.29 3.63 11.65
C LEU A 609 11.76 3.80 11.80
N LYS A 610 11.32 4.96 12.27
CA LYS A 610 9.90 5.34 12.40
C LYS A 610 9.56 6.48 11.44
N GLY A 611 8.43 6.35 10.73
CA GLY A 611 7.89 7.39 9.86
C GLY A 611 8.06 7.15 8.34
N PRO A 612 7.56 8.10 7.51
CA PRO A 612 7.58 7.98 6.06
C PRO A 612 9.01 7.94 5.52
N GLY A 613 9.32 6.92 4.69
CA GLY A 613 10.67 6.69 4.15
C GLY A 613 11.58 5.77 4.99
N SER A 614 11.06 5.17 6.07
CA SER A 614 11.77 4.16 6.87
C SER A 614 11.92 2.79 6.18
N SER A 615 11.15 2.55 5.12
CA SER A 615 11.23 1.38 4.24
C SER A 615 11.79 1.77 2.87
N PHE A 616 12.52 0.84 2.24
CA PHE A 616 12.81 0.98 0.81
C PHE A 616 11.49 0.88 0.04
N PRO A 617 11.27 1.70 -1.00
CA PRO A 617 10.15 1.50 -1.89
C PRO A 617 10.29 0.13 -2.55
N SER A 618 9.24 -0.69 -2.46
CA SER A 618 9.19 -2.00 -3.10
C SER A 618 9.39 -1.80 -4.61
N SER A 619 10.20 -2.64 -5.26
CA SER A 619 10.38 -2.57 -6.72
C SER A 619 9.09 -2.88 -7.50
N LYS A 620 8.06 -3.40 -6.83
CA LYS A 620 6.72 -3.62 -7.39
C LYS A 620 5.71 -2.50 -7.06
N ILE A 621 6.07 -1.52 -6.23
CA ILE A 621 5.19 -0.41 -5.85
C ILE A 621 6.03 0.86 -5.90
N HIS A 622 6.02 1.49 -7.07
CA HIS A 622 6.77 2.71 -7.29
C HIS A 622 6.03 3.84 -6.56
N TRP A 623 6.76 4.68 -5.83
CA TRP A 623 6.28 5.92 -5.21
C TRP A 623 5.39 5.80 -3.95
N TRP A 624 5.99 6.11 -2.80
CA TRP A 624 5.33 6.76 -1.67
C TRP A 624 6.21 7.95 -1.28
N LYS A 625 5.87 9.12 -1.82
CA LYS A 625 6.43 10.42 -1.45
C LYS A 625 5.29 11.45 -1.48
N GLY A 626 4.28 11.21 -0.66
CA GLY A 626 3.19 12.14 -0.46
C GLY A 626 3.07 12.49 1.03
N ARG A 627 2.67 13.73 1.30
CA ARG A 627 2.41 14.24 2.65
C ARG A 627 1.40 13.33 3.32
N SER A 628 1.71 12.78 4.50
CA SER A 628 0.68 12.28 5.41
C SER A 628 -0.15 13.49 5.81
N ALA A 629 -1.32 13.66 5.21
CA ALA A 629 -2.33 14.54 5.77
C ALA A 629 -2.85 13.84 7.02
N ALA A 630 -2.23 14.17 8.16
CA ALA A 630 -2.77 13.76 9.44
C ALA A 630 -4.16 14.38 9.56
N PHE A 631 -5.15 13.57 9.87
CA PHE A 631 -6.42 14.08 10.37
C PHE A 631 -6.09 14.83 11.67
N GLU A 632 -6.27 16.15 11.69
CA GLU A 632 -6.11 16.89 12.95
C GLU A 632 -7.10 16.31 13.97
N PRO A 633 -6.68 16.02 15.21
CA PRO A 633 -7.59 15.56 16.23
C PRO A 633 -8.71 16.59 16.36
N ILE A 634 -9.96 16.13 16.16
CA ILE A 634 -11.15 16.97 16.33
C ILE A 634 -11.11 17.48 17.78
N THR A 635 -10.75 18.75 17.96
CA THR A 635 -10.77 19.39 19.28
C THR A 635 -12.22 19.55 19.71
N LEU A 636 -12.62 18.72 20.68
CA LEU A 636 -13.97 18.67 21.26
C LEU A 636 -14.41 20.01 21.89
N GLN A 637 -13.48 20.94 22.13
CA GLN A 637 -13.76 22.23 22.79
C GLN A 637 -14.57 23.25 21.96
N SER A 638 -14.74 23.05 20.65
CA SER A 638 -15.42 24.03 19.78
C SER A 638 -16.94 23.87 19.71
N PHE A 639 -17.49 22.73 20.16
CA PHE A 639 -18.94 22.46 20.17
C PHE A 639 -19.60 22.75 21.53
N ASP A 640 -18.92 22.52 22.66
CA ASP A 640 -19.46 22.83 24.00
C ASP A 640 -19.75 24.32 24.20
N ARG A 641 -19.07 25.21 23.46
CA ARG A 641 -19.26 26.66 23.60
C ARG A 641 -20.57 27.17 22.98
N ARG A 642 -21.32 26.34 22.22
CA ARG A 642 -22.60 26.75 21.60
C ARG A 642 -23.85 26.20 22.28
N GLU A 643 -23.76 25.11 23.04
CA GLU A 643 -24.90 24.64 23.85
C GLU A 643 -25.21 25.64 24.99
N HIS A 644 -24.20 26.33 25.54
CA HIS A 644 -24.43 27.38 26.54
C HIS A 644 -24.90 28.73 25.96
N SER A 645 -24.80 28.95 24.64
CA SER A 645 -25.31 30.17 23.99
C SER A 645 -26.76 30.03 23.50
N SER A 646 -27.35 28.83 23.62
CA SER A 646 -28.71 28.53 23.16
C SER A 646 -29.73 28.50 24.32
N ALA A 647 -29.28 28.82 25.53
CA ALA A 647 -30.05 28.76 26.77
C ALA A 647 -30.12 30.12 27.53
N GLU A 648 -29.84 31.23 26.84
CA GLU A 648 -30.12 32.60 27.33
C GLU A 648 -31.08 33.34 26.41
#